data_AF-A0A8C2TGR3-F1
#
_entry.id   AF-A0A8C2TGR3-F1
#
_cell.length_a   1.000
_cell.length_b   1.000
_cell.length_c   1.000
_cell.angle_alpha   90.00
_cell.angle_beta   90.00
_cell.angle_gamma   90.00
#
_symmetry.space_group_name_H-M   'P 1'
#
loop_
_entity.id
_entity.type
_entity.pdbx_description
1 polymer ?
#
loop_
_entity_poly.entity_id
_entity_poly.type
_entity_poly.pdbx_seq_one_letter_code
_entity_poly.pdbx_strand_id
1 'polypeptide(L)'
;MAGLINNLLILILVLQNICLGFRSPLSVFKRYKDATRSLSSECFGSARPVISFRLSDFTLDIRMPGVTPKQSDTYLCMSVPLPVDDEAYVVDFKPHASMDTVHHMLLFGCNEPSSNENYWDCDEGICKDKSNILYAWARNAPPTRLPKGVGFRVGGETGSKFFVLQVHYGDISAFRDKHKDCSGVTLHLTHQKQPLIAGMYLMMSVNTVIPPGEKEVDADIACHYKRFPMHLFAYRVHTHRLGKVVSGYRVRNGQWTLIGRQSPQVPQAFYPVEHPVDVSYDDILAARCVFSGEGRTTETHIGGTANDEMCNFYIMYYMEAKHAVSYITCTQNANPEMFRNIPQEANIPIPVKPDMLKMAHGHHEETKDTDKSSLQLSKGEEEEILDQNFHIEEAMEWPGLDLKLGQVSGLALDRENNLVIFHRGDHVWDENSFDSKFVYQQRGLGPIEQNTILVLNPSNAELLHSTGRNLFYLPHGLSIDKDGNYWVTDVALHQVFKLGVDTKEPLLILGVALQPGSDHSHFCQPTDVAVDPVTGSIYVSDGYCNSRIIQFSPNGLYIKQWGEETSSGKAGPAQFRIPHSLALIPELSQLCVADRENGRIQCFRLETAEFVREIKHKSFGRELFAVSYAPGGLLFAVNGMPYPGESEPVQGFVMNFSTGEIIDTFIPLRKSFEMPHDIVASEDKTVFVGDVHARTVWKFASSEKMEHRSVKKAGIEVQEIKASETVVEARLKNNPEPTDTLKKQEKQHLVRRASTGVSFVLITTLLIIPIVILLAILVFIRWRKTAVYGADGEHKLDSNSGRILGRLRGKAGGGLNLGNFFASHKGYSRKGFDRLSTEGSDQEKDEDDGSDSEEEYSAPPPPQALSSS
;
A
#
# COMPACT_ATOMS: atom_id res chain seq x y z
N MET A 1 -63.88 -33.52 -50.76
CA MET A 1 -62.92 -32.40 -50.73
C MET A 1 -61.66 -32.96 -50.09
N ALA A 2 -60.54 -33.21 -50.78
CA ALA A 2 -59.88 -32.38 -51.80
C ALA A 2 -59.62 -30.96 -51.26
N GLY A 3 -58.43 -30.39 -51.34
CA GLY A 3 -57.23 -30.75 -52.08
C GLY A 3 -56.37 -29.47 -52.17
N LEU A 4 -55.06 -29.60 -52.39
CA LEU A 4 -54.06 -28.63 -51.94
C LEU A 4 -54.02 -28.56 -50.39
N ILE A 5 -52.87 -28.46 -49.71
CA ILE A 5 -51.53 -28.04 -50.16
C ILE A 5 -50.52 -29.14 -49.83
N ASN A 6 -50.43 -30.18 -50.68
CA ASN A 6 -49.41 -31.23 -50.59
C ASN A 6 -48.20 -30.95 -51.51
N ASN A 7 -47.96 -29.67 -51.85
CA ASN A 7 -47.06 -29.24 -52.92
C ASN A 7 -45.98 -28.24 -52.50
N LEU A 8 -45.84 -27.90 -51.22
CA LEU A 8 -44.82 -26.94 -50.75
C LEU A 8 -43.72 -27.55 -49.87
N LEU A 9 -43.93 -28.74 -49.29
CA LEU A 9 -42.94 -29.40 -48.41
C LEU A 9 -41.94 -30.31 -49.13
N ILE A 10 -42.07 -30.52 -50.44
CA ILE A 10 -41.29 -31.50 -51.21
C ILE A 10 -40.29 -30.84 -52.19
N LEU A 11 -40.41 -29.54 -52.47
CA LEU A 11 -39.59 -28.86 -53.50
C LEU A 11 -38.21 -28.37 -53.00
N ILE A 12 -37.96 -28.31 -51.68
CA ILE A 12 -36.73 -27.75 -51.10
C ILE A 12 -35.71 -28.86 -50.72
N LEU A 13 -36.00 -30.13 -51.02
CA LEU A 13 -35.15 -31.29 -50.70
C LEU A 13 -34.40 -31.92 -51.90
N VAL A 14 -34.44 -31.31 -53.10
CA VAL A 14 -33.98 -31.99 -54.35
C VAL A 14 -32.93 -31.21 -55.16
N LEU A 15 -32.45 -30.04 -54.71
CA LEU A 15 -31.41 -29.25 -55.41
C LEU A 15 -30.12 -29.06 -54.60
N GLN A 16 -29.64 -30.15 -54.00
CA GLN A 16 -28.20 -30.38 -53.90
C GLN A 16 -27.73 -31.17 -55.13
N ASN A 17 -26.98 -30.55 -56.06
CA ASN A 17 -25.90 -31.24 -56.79
C ASN A 17 -25.06 -30.35 -57.72
N ILE A 18 -23.74 -30.55 -57.66
CA ILE A 18 -22.75 -30.50 -58.77
C ILE A 18 -22.34 -29.11 -59.33
N CYS A 19 -21.32 -28.54 -58.68
CA CYS A 19 -19.93 -28.36 -59.17
C CYS A 19 -19.56 -27.66 -60.51
N LEU A 20 -18.45 -26.90 -60.41
CA LEU A 20 -17.47 -26.44 -61.44
C LEU A 20 -17.86 -25.23 -62.33
N GLY A 21 -17.00 -24.23 -62.57
CA GLY A 21 -15.68 -23.94 -61.98
C GLY A 21 -14.87 -22.86 -62.72
N PHE A 22 -13.78 -22.36 -62.10
CA PHE A 22 -12.67 -21.54 -62.67
C PHE A 22 -13.03 -20.17 -63.31
N ARG A 23 -12.23 -19.09 -63.24
CA ARG A 23 -10.77 -18.93 -62.99
C ARG A 23 -10.47 -17.54 -62.38
N SER A 24 -9.31 -17.39 -61.74
CA SER A 24 -8.83 -16.16 -61.07
C SER A 24 -8.41 -15.03 -62.04
N PRO A 25 -8.24 -13.77 -61.58
CA PRO A 25 -6.96 -13.38 -60.95
C PRO A 25 -7.09 -12.32 -59.82
N LEU A 26 -6.82 -12.68 -58.56
CA LEU A 26 -6.50 -11.73 -57.47
C LEU A 26 -5.91 -12.42 -56.22
N SER A 27 -5.00 -13.38 -56.45
CA SER A 27 -4.36 -14.19 -55.42
C SER A 27 -3.09 -13.55 -54.84
N VAL A 28 -3.20 -12.39 -54.19
CA VAL A 28 -2.05 -11.74 -53.50
C VAL A 28 -2.38 -11.19 -52.10
N PHE A 29 -3.59 -10.69 -51.83
CA PHE A 29 -3.87 -9.90 -50.61
C PHE A 29 -4.97 -10.43 -49.66
N LYS A 30 -5.16 -11.76 -49.58
CA LYS A 30 -6.08 -12.37 -48.58
C LYS A 30 -5.62 -13.72 -48.01
N ARG A 31 -4.34 -13.82 -47.65
CA ARG A 31 -3.79 -14.88 -46.77
C ARG A 31 -3.06 -14.26 -45.58
N TYR A 32 -3.80 -13.66 -44.65
CA TYR A 32 -3.33 -13.40 -43.27
C TYR A 32 -4.47 -13.25 -42.26
N LYS A 33 -5.55 -14.00 -42.46
CA LYS A 33 -6.67 -14.11 -41.51
C LYS A 33 -7.40 -15.41 -41.84
N ASP A 34 -7.02 -16.46 -41.11
CA ASP A 34 -7.80 -17.66 -40.73
C ASP A 34 -6.82 -18.74 -40.23
N ALA A 35 -6.17 -18.43 -39.10
CA ALA A 35 -5.34 -19.36 -38.32
C ALA A 35 -5.45 -19.07 -36.80
N THR A 36 -6.62 -18.59 -36.36
CA THR A 36 -6.97 -18.44 -34.94
C THR A 36 -8.36 -19.02 -34.75
N ARG A 37 -8.41 -20.32 -34.46
CA ARG A 37 -9.64 -21.01 -34.04
C ARG A 37 -10.11 -20.41 -32.71
N SER A 38 -11.42 -20.37 -32.50
CA SER A 38 -12.05 -19.74 -31.33
C SER A 38 -11.53 -20.29 -30.00
N LEU A 39 -10.97 -19.43 -29.14
CA LEU A 39 -10.93 -19.68 -27.71
C LEU A 39 -12.35 -19.49 -27.15
N SER A 40 -13.01 -20.60 -26.84
CA SER A 40 -14.11 -20.63 -25.87
C SER A 40 -13.57 -21.23 -24.58
N SER A 41 -13.23 -20.38 -23.61
CA SER A 41 -12.95 -20.80 -22.23
C SER A 41 -13.66 -19.85 -21.26
N GLU A 42 -14.35 -20.44 -20.28
CA GLU A 42 -15.26 -19.75 -19.36
C GLU A 42 -14.56 -18.77 -18.41
N CYS A 43 -13.23 -18.73 -18.40
CA CYS A 43 -12.42 -17.79 -17.63
C CYS A 43 -12.19 -16.42 -18.29
N PHE A 44 -12.35 -16.29 -19.61
CA PHE A 44 -12.16 -14.99 -20.29
C PHE A 44 -13.49 -14.23 -20.41
N GLY A 45 -13.78 -13.41 -19.40
CA GLY A 45 -14.93 -12.50 -19.38
C GLY A 45 -14.83 -11.36 -20.40
N SER A 46 -15.05 -11.65 -21.68
CA SER A 46 -15.15 -10.70 -22.83
C SER A 46 -13.94 -9.81 -23.16
N ALA A 47 -12.99 -9.62 -22.26
CA ALA A 47 -11.77 -8.85 -22.50
C ALA A 47 -10.78 -9.65 -23.38
N ARG A 48 -10.32 -9.03 -24.47
CA ARG A 48 -9.19 -9.54 -25.27
C ARG A 48 -7.89 -9.39 -24.46
N PRO A 49 -6.87 -10.25 -24.66
CA PRO A 49 -5.65 -10.30 -23.85
C PRO A 49 -4.68 -9.10 -23.98
N VAL A 50 -5.14 -7.97 -24.55
CA VAL A 50 -4.40 -6.72 -24.65
C VAL A 50 -5.36 -5.58 -24.34
N ILE A 51 -5.25 -5.01 -23.13
CA ILE A 51 -5.97 -3.79 -22.73
C ILE A 51 -5.02 -2.62 -22.95
N SER A 52 -5.26 -1.83 -24.00
CA SER A 52 -4.45 -0.65 -24.32
C SER A 52 -4.90 0.56 -23.50
N PHE A 53 -4.03 1.03 -22.61
CA PHE A 53 -4.16 2.33 -21.96
C PHE A 53 -2.95 3.20 -22.35
N ARG A 54 -3.22 4.21 -23.20
CA ARG A 54 -2.23 5.12 -23.83
C ARG A 54 -1.37 4.44 -24.91
N LEU A 55 -0.80 5.28 -25.78
CA LEU A 55 -0.15 4.88 -27.05
C LEU A 55 1.17 4.11 -26.90
N SER A 56 1.67 3.87 -25.68
CA SER A 56 2.97 3.25 -25.41
C SER A 56 2.92 2.02 -24.50
N ASP A 57 1.84 1.84 -23.72
CA ASP A 57 1.78 0.91 -22.59
C ASP A 57 0.61 -0.06 -22.77
N PHE A 58 0.84 -1.33 -22.42
CA PHE A 58 -0.17 -2.39 -22.56
C PHE A 58 0.00 -3.47 -21.49
N THR A 59 -1.12 -4.09 -21.10
CA THR A 59 -1.10 -5.33 -20.31
C THR A 59 -1.07 -6.56 -21.20
N LEU A 60 -0.47 -7.64 -20.68
CA LEU A 60 -0.59 -8.99 -21.24
C LEU A 60 -0.97 -9.97 -20.13
N ASP A 61 -2.17 -10.55 -20.24
CA ASP A 61 -2.66 -11.56 -19.30
C ASP A 61 -2.24 -12.97 -19.74
N ILE A 62 -1.46 -13.65 -18.91
CA ILE A 62 -0.94 -15.00 -19.16
C ILE A 62 -1.57 -15.93 -18.12
N ARG A 63 -2.60 -16.67 -18.52
CA ARG A 63 -3.43 -17.53 -17.63
C ARG A 63 -3.53 -18.95 -18.17
N MET A 64 -3.60 -19.92 -17.25
CA MET A 64 -3.93 -21.29 -17.60
C MET A 64 -5.31 -21.38 -18.28
N PRO A 65 -5.48 -22.21 -19.33
CA PRO A 65 -6.67 -22.20 -20.19
C PRO A 65 -7.86 -23.00 -19.61
N GLY A 66 -8.13 -22.88 -18.31
CA GLY A 66 -9.23 -23.60 -17.64
C GLY A 66 -8.90 -25.07 -17.42
N VAL A 67 -7.77 -25.31 -16.75
CA VAL A 67 -7.21 -26.65 -16.50
C VAL A 67 -7.83 -27.29 -15.25
N THR A 68 -7.78 -28.62 -15.17
CA THR A 68 -8.19 -29.37 -13.98
C THR A 68 -7.12 -30.44 -13.71
N PRO A 69 -6.14 -30.15 -12.84
CA PRO A 69 -5.12 -31.12 -12.40
C PRO A 69 -5.77 -32.40 -11.86
N LYS A 70 -5.13 -33.54 -12.13
CA LYS A 70 -5.66 -34.88 -11.77
C LYS A 70 -4.87 -35.58 -10.66
N GLN A 71 -3.68 -35.10 -10.36
CA GLN A 71 -2.78 -35.63 -9.33
C GLN A 71 -2.20 -34.46 -8.53
N SER A 72 -1.90 -34.67 -7.26
CA SER A 72 -1.08 -33.71 -6.51
C SER A 72 0.32 -33.59 -7.11
N ASP A 73 0.95 -32.44 -6.86
CA ASP A 73 2.28 -32.07 -7.34
C ASP A 73 2.41 -32.10 -8.89
N THR A 74 1.33 -31.72 -9.60
CA THR A 74 1.34 -31.59 -11.07
C THR A 74 1.94 -30.25 -11.50
N TYR A 75 2.87 -30.26 -12.45
CA TYR A 75 3.45 -29.06 -13.07
C TYR A 75 2.87 -28.85 -14.47
N LEU A 76 2.01 -27.84 -14.65
CA LEU A 76 1.48 -27.49 -15.97
C LEU A 76 2.18 -26.27 -16.55
N CYS A 77 2.50 -26.35 -17.83
CA CYS A 77 3.16 -25.30 -18.61
C CYS A 77 2.22 -24.81 -19.72
N MET A 78 2.22 -23.50 -20.00
CA MET A 78 1.52 -22.92 -21.15
C MET A 78 2.35 -21.77 -21.74
N SER A 79 2.16 -21.44 -23.02
CA SER A 79 2.90 -20.35 -23.68
C SER A 79 1.98 -19.31 -24.32
N VAL A 80 2.48 -18.07 -24.36
CA VAL A 80 1.84 -16.93 -25.01
C VAL A 80 2.90 -16.18 -25.84
N PRO A 81 2.67 -15.95 -27.14
CA PRO A 81 3.56 -15.10 -27.95
C PRO A 81 3.46 -13.64 -27.50
N LEU A 82 4.57 -12.92 -27.55
CA LEU A 82 4.58 -11.47 -27.39
C LEU A 82 3.70 -10.83 -28.48
N PRO A 83 2.74 -9.94 -28.16
CA PRO A 83 1.81 -9.39 -29.15
C PRO A 83 2.42 -8.32 -30.08
N VAL A 84 3.72 -8.05 -29.93
CA VAL A 84 4.48 -7.06 -30.69
C VAL A 84 5.81 -7.67 -31.15
N ASP A 85 6.23 -7.39 -32.37
CA ASP A 85 7.53 -7.85 -32.90
C ASP A 85 8.70 -7.00 -32.40
N ASP A 86 8.44 -5.69 -32.21
CA ASP A 86 9.39 -4.69 -31.76
C ASP A 86 9.87 -4.90 -30.30
N GLU A 87 10.88 -4.14 -29.90
CA GLU A 87 11.39 -4.13 -28.53
C GLU A 87 10.34 -3.56 -27.54
N ALA A 88 10.12 -4.30 -26.45
CA ALA A 88 9.25 -3.89 -25.34
C ALA A 88 9.92 -4.20 -23.99
N TYR A 89 9.41 -3.60 -22.92
CA TYR A 89 9.97 -3.68 -21.59
C TYR A 89 8.91 -4.11 -20.58
N VAL A 90 9.10 -5.26 -19.94
CA VAL A 90 8.26 -5.71 -18.81
C VAL A 90 8.68 -4.94 -17.57
N VAL A 91 7.76 -4.17 -16.99
CA VAL A 91 8.03 -3.22 -15.88
C VAL A 91 7.29 -3.55 -14.59
N ASP A 92 6.30 -4.45 -14.63
CA ASP A 92 5.57 -4.91 -13.44
C ASP A 92 4.97 -6.31 -13.66
N PHE A 93 4.74 -7.04 -12.56
CA PHE A 93 4.17 -8.39 -12.53
C PHE A 93 3.05 -8.46 -11.49
N LYS A 94 1.84 -8.82 -11.91
CA LYS A 94 0.70 -9.05 -11.01
C LYS A 94 0.33 -10.54 -11.01
N PRO A 95 0.62 -11.30 -9.93
CA PRO A 95 0.22 -12.70 -9.84
C PRO A 95 -1.29 -12.84 -9.65
N HIS A 96 -1.81 -13.96 -10.11
CA HIS A 96 -3.20 -14.37 -9.96
C HIS A 96 -3.23 -15.88 -9.74
N ALA A 97 -3.05 -16.32 -8.50
CA ALA A 97 -3.05 -17.73 -8.13
C ALA A 97 -4.32 -18.10 -7.35
N SER A 98 -4.90 -19.25 -7.65
CA SER A 98 -5.92 -19.88 -6.80
C SER A 98 -5.24 -20.39 -5.54
N MET A 99 -5.46 -19.68 -4.43
CA MET A 99 -4.72 -19.88 -3.17
C MET A 99 -4.94 -21.26 -2.54
N ASP A 100 -6.02 -21.96 -2.90
CA ASP A 100 -6.26 -23.33 -2.43
C ASP A 100 -5.27 -24.33 -3.07
N THR A 101 -5.05 -24.24 -4.39
CA THR A 101 -4.42 -25.31 -5.19
C THR A 101 -3.03 -24.98 -5.72
N VAL A 102 -2.75 -23.72 -6.06
CA VAL A 102 -1.47 -23.33 -6.65
C VAL A 102 -0.42 -23.13 -5.56
N HIS A 103 0.69 -23.86 -5.68
CA HIS A 103 1.80 -23.84 -4.74
C HIS A 103 2.85 -22.81 -5.14
N HIS A 104 3.22 -22.75 -6.43
CA HIS A 104 4.11 -21.74 -6.98
C HIS A 104 3.88 -21.55 -8.49
N MET A 105 4.35 -20.42 -9.03
CA MET A 105 4.29 -20.10 -10.46
C MET A 105 5.63 -19.51 -10.90
N LEU A 106 6.18 -19.98 -12.02
CA LEU A 106 7.39 -19.43 -12.63
C LEU A 106 7.06 -18.90 -14.03
N LEU A 107 7.62 -17.75 -14.39
CA LEU A 107 7.48 -17.17 -15.73
C LEU A 107 8.85 -17.08 -16.40
N PHE A 108 8.94 -17.64 -17.61
CA PHE A 108 10.13 -17.64 -18.43
C PHE A 108 9.91 -16.87 -19.72
N GLY A 109 10.97 -16.23 -20.23
CA GLY A 109 11.05 -15.75 -21.61
C GLY A 109 11.98 -16.64 -22.42
N CYS A 110 11.51 -17.12 -23.58
CA CYS A 110 12.31 -17.86 -24.55
C CYS A 110 11.83 -17.62 -25.99
N ASN A 111 12.38 -18.34 -26.98
CA ASN A 111 12.03 -18.17 -28.39
C ASN A 111 11.30 -19.39 -28.97
N GLU A 112 11.54 -20.58 -28.42
CA GLU A 112 10.90 -21.83 -28.82
C GLU A 112 10.37 -22.58 -27.59
N PRO A 113 9.07 -22.46 -27.27
CA PRO A 113 8.42 -23.31 -26.27
C PRO A 113 8.57 -24.80 -26.59
N SER A 114 8.59 -25.64 -25.54
CA SER A 114 8.70 -27.10 -25.71
C SER A 114 7.52 -27.67 -26.50
N SER A 115 6.30 -27.26 -26.18
CA SER A 115 5.08 -27.67 -26.89
C SER A 115 4.35 -26.49 -27.54
N ASN A 116 3.56 -26.81 -28.57
CA ASN A 116 2.62 -25.90 -29.24
C ASN A 116 1.16 -26.13 -28.79
N GLU A 117 0.94 -26.98 -27.80
CA GLU A 117 -0.38 -27.22 -27.22
C GLU A 117 -0.83 -26.07 -26.32
N ASN A 118 -2.15 -25.99 -26.04
CA ASN A 118 -2.73 -24.92 -25.20
C ASN A 118 -2.12 -24.89 -23.79
N TYR A 119 -1.79 -26.07 -23.26
CA TYR A 119 -0.97 -26.31 -22.08
C TYR A 119 -0.41 -27.74 -22.18
N TRP A 120 0.68 -28.04 -21.49
CA TRP A 120 1.34 -29.35 -21.46
C TRP A 120 1.94 -29.63 -20.08
N ASP A 121 2.47 -30.84 -19.86
CA ASP A 121 3.20 -31.18 -18.63
C ASP A 121 4.63 -30.62 -18.69
N CYS A 122 5.04 -29.85 -17.67
CA CYS A 122 6.37 -29.22 -17.67
C CYS A 122 7.53 -30.23 -17.65
N ASP A 123 7.30 -31.49 -17.29
CA ASP A 123 8.32 -32.55 -17.34
C ASP A 123 8.74 -32.89 -18.79
N GLU A 124 7.92 -32.56 -19.79
CA GLU A 124 8.30 -32.59 -21.21
C GLU A 124 9.25 -31.43 -21.60
N GLY A 125 9.50 -30.51 -20.67
CA GLY A 125 10.37 -29.35 -20.79
C GLY A 125 9.61 -28.02 -20.87
N ILE A 126 10.33 -26.93 -20.59
CA ILE A 126 9.79 -25.56 -20.56
C ILE A 126 9.98 -24.88 -21.93
N CYS A 127 11.22 -24.85 -22.42
CA CYS A 127 11.61 -24.34 -23.74
C CYS A 127 12.64 -25.27 -24.39
N LYS A 128 12.70 -25.27 -25.72
CA LYS A 128 13.74 -25.97 -26.51
C LYS A 128 15.03 -25.18 -26.55
N ASP A 129 14.91 -23.86 -26.61
CA ASP A 129 16.02 -22.93 -26.40
C ASP A 129 16.16 -22.57 -24.91
N LYS A 130 17.07 -21.63 -24.62
CA LYS A 130 17.40 -21.29 -23.23
C LYS A 130 16.26 -20.52 -22.56
N SER A 131 15.65 -21.12 -21.54
CA SER A 131 14.65 -20.46 -20.70
C SER A 131 15.30 -19.39 -19.81
N ASN A 132 14.84 -18.15 -19.93
CA ASN A 132 15.28 -17.05 -19.07
C ASN A 132 14.15 -16.79 -18.06
N ILE A 133 14.34 -17.18 -16.79
CA ILE A 133 13.36 -16.84 -15.75
C ILE A 133 13.27 -15.32 -15.58
N LEU A 134 12.05 -14.79 -15.55
CA LEU A 134 11.75 -13.37 -15.42
C LEU A 134 11.05 -13.05 -14.10
N TYR A 135 10.24 -13.99 -13.61
CA TYR A 135 9.44 -13.84 -12.40
C TYR A 135 9.21 -15.19 -11.73
N ALA A 136 9.12 -15.18 -10.40
CA ALA A 136 8.74 -16.34 -9.59
C ALA A 136 7.78 -15.86 -8.49
N TRP A 137 6.66 -16.54 -8.36
CA TRP A 137 5.72 -16.42 -7.26
C TRP A 137 5.67 -17.74 -6.51
N ALA A 138 5.62 -17.69 -5.18
CA ALA A 138 5.32 -18.87 -4.37
C ALA A 138 4.31 -18.46 -3.30
N ARG A 139 3.46 -19.40 -2.89
CA ARG A 139 2.53 -19.21 -1.76
C ARG A 139 3.35 -18.80 -0.53
N ASN A 140 2.86 -17.80 0.21
CA ASN A 140 3.48 -17.27 1.44
C ASN A 140 4.87 -16.61 1.26
N ALA A 141 5.30 -16.29 0.04
CA ALA A 141 6.55 -15.57 -0.21
C ALA A 141 6.34 -14.07 -0.49
N PRO A 142 7.30 -13.18 -0.14
CA PRO A 142 7.20 -11.75 -0.46
C PRO A 142 7.06 -11.49 -1.97
N PRO A 143 6.20 -10.55 -2.41
CA PRO A 143 6.02 -10.25 -3.82
C PRO A 143 7.25 -9.52 -4.39
N THR A 144 7.81 -10.07 -5.46
CA THR A 144 8.93 -9.47 -6.18
C THR A 144 8.48 -8.21 -6.94
N ARG A 145 9.00 -7.04 -6.56
CA ARG A 145 8.77 -5.77 -7.28
C ARG A 145 10.04 -5.31 -7.98
N LEU A 146 9.90 -4.78 -9.20
CA LEU A 146 11.00 -4.15 -9.93
C LEU A 146 11.26 -2.73 -9.38
N PRO A 147 12.53 -2.30 -9.23
CA PRO A 147 12.85 -0.92 -8.90
C PRO A 147 12.36 0.07 -9.97
N LYS A 148 12.05 1.31 -9.57
CA LYS A 148 11.53 2.33 -10.50
C LYS A 148 12.52 2.61 -11.64
N GLY A 149 12.04 2.48 -12.89
CA GLY A 149 12.86 2.67 -14.09
C GLY A 149 13.71 1.46 -14.49
N VAL A 150 13.48 0.31 -13.87
CA VAL A 150 14.03 -1.00 -14.26
C VAL A 150 12.96 -1.78 -15.04
N GLY A 151 13.35 -2.43 -16.14
CA GLY A 151 12.47 -3.38 -16.83
C GLY A 151 13.21 -4.47 -17.59
N PHE A 152 12.59 -5.64 -17.76
CA PHE A 152 13.16 -6.72 -18.60
C PHE A 152 12.89 -6.43 -20.08
N ARG A 153 13.97 -6.40 -20.88
CA ARG A 153 13.89 -6.24 -22.34
C ARG A 153 13.40 -7.54 -23.00
N VAL A 154 12.30 -7.46 -23.74
CA VAL A 154 11.68 -8.56 -24.51
C VAL A 154 11.41 -8.11 -25.96
N GLY A 155 11.15 -9.06 -26.87
CA GLY A 155 10.94 -8.73 -28.28
C GLY A 155 12.18 -8.19 -29.01
N GLY A 156 11.97 -7.49 -30.12
CA GLY A 156 13.06 -6.98 -30.97
C GLY A 156 13.88 -8.09 -31.62
N GLU A 157 15.17 -7.84 -31.88
CA GLU A 157 16.08 -8.83 -32.51
C GLU A 157 16.65 -9.86 -31.54
N THR A 158 16.79 -9.51 -30.24
CA THR A 158 17.55 -10.31 -29.26
C THR A 158 16.78 -10.67 -27.99
N GLY A 159 15.57 -10.14 -27.78
CA GLY A 159 14.73 -10.43 -26.63
C GLY A 159 13.78 -11.60 -26.90
N SER A 160 13.33 -12.26 -25.83
CA SER A 160 12.40 -13.38 -25.89
C SER A 160 11.13 -13.04 -26.67
N LYS A 161 10.68 -13.98 -27.52
CA LYS A 161 9.47 -13.86 -28.35
C LYS A 161 8.24 -14.53 -27.74
N PHE A 162 8.44 -15.47 -26.81
CA PHE A 162 7.38 -16.15 -26.08
C PHE A 162 7.60 -15.99 -24.57
N PHE A 163 6.49 -15.87 -23.86
CA PHE A 163 6.44 -16.16 -22.43
C PHE A 163 5.95 -17.59 -22.23
N VAL A 164 6.57 -18.31 -21.31
CA VAL A 164 6.12 -19.63 -20.83
C VAL A 164 5.83 -19.51 -19.34
N LEU A 165 4.58 -19.77 -18.97
CA LEU A 165 4.11 -19.84 -17.59
C LEU A 165 4.10 -21.30 -17.14
N GLN A 166 4.80 -21.58 -16.06
CA GLN A 166 4.71 -22.82 -15.29
C GLN A 166 3.87 -22.56 -14.03
N VAL A 167 2.92 -23.45 -13.74
CA VAL A 167 2.12 -23.46 -12.50
C VAL A 167 2.26 -24.83 -11.84
N HIS A 168 2.71 -24.85 -10.60
CA HIS A 168 2.75 -26.05 -9.76
C HIS A 168 1.49 -26.14 -8.91
N TYR A 169 0.73 -27.22 -9.08
CA TYR A 169 -0.48 -27.52 -8.31
C TYR A 169 -0.14 -28.57 -7.24
N GLY A 170 -0.11 -28.15 -5.97
CA GLY A 170 0.25 -29.01 -4.84
C GLY A 170 -0.95 -29.85 -4.39
N ASP A 171 -1.85 -29.24 -3.61
CA ASP A 171 -3.11 -29.89 -3.26
C ASP A 171 -4.14 -29.74 -4.40
N ILE A 172 -4.80 -30.86 -4.72
CA ILE A 172 -5.89 -30.93 -5.69
C ILE A 172 -7.25 -31.24 -5.05
N SER A 173 -7.34 -31.23 -3.72
CA SER A 173 -8.57 -31.50 -2.97
C SER A 173 -9.73 -30.58 -3.39
N ALA A 174 -9.45 -29.33 -3.74
CA ALA A 174 -10.45 -28.39 -4.24
C ALA A 174 -11.02 -28.80 -5.62
N PHE A 175 -10.27 -29.51 -6.47
CA PHE A 175 -10.75 -29.96 -7.80
C PHE A 175 -11.72 -31.15 -7.77
N ARG A 176 -12.21 -31.56 -6.58
CA ARG A 176 -13.20 -32.66 -6.43
C ARG A 176 -14.51 -32.40 -7.17
N ASP A 177 -14.90 -31.14 -7.30
CA ASP A 177 -16.07 -30.68 -8.07
C ASP A 177 -15.79 -30.57 -9.59
N LYS A 178 -14.53 -30.76 -10.00
CA LYS A 178 -14.00 -30.59 -11.37
C LYS A 178 -14.09 -29.15 -11.89
N HIS A 179 -14.00 -28.15 -11.01
CA HIS A 179 -13.84 -26.77 -11.46
C HIS A 179 -12.57 -26.58 -12.30
N LYS A 180 -12.51 -25.45 -12.99
CA LYS A 180 -11.42 -25.07 -13.89
C LYS A 180 -10.57 -24.00 -13.24
N ASP A 181 -9.26 -24.24 -13.13
CA ASP A 181 -8.31 -23.23 -12.72
C ASP A 181 -7.80 -22.41 -13.91
N CYS A 182 -7.64 -21.11 -13.65
CA CYS A 182 -7.14 -20.11 -14.61
C CYS A 182 -6.09 -19.20 -13.96
N SER A 183 -5.25 -19.81 -13.10
CA SER A 183 -4.14 -19.14 -12.45
C SER A 183 -3.06 -18.70 -13.45
N GLY A 184 -2.28 -17.69 -13.07
CA GLY A 184 -1.18 -17.17 -13.87
C GLY A 184 -0.73 -15.78 -13.44
N VAL A 185 -0.30 -14.97 -14.41
CA VAL A 185 0.31 -13.66 -14.17
C VAL A 185 -0.09 -12.65 -15.24
N THR A 186 -0.32 -11.42 -14.82
CA THR A 186 -0.54 -10.26 -15.69
C THR A 186 0.73 -9.42 -15.72
N LEU A 187 1.19 -9.08 -16.93
CA LEU A 187 2.39 -8.26 -17.15
C LEU A 187 2.00 -6.84 -17.51
N HIS A 188 2.68 -5.83 -16.96
CA HIS A 188 2.73 -4.52 -17.60
C HIS A 188 3.93 -4.45 -18.54
N LEU A 189 3.68 -4.11 -19.80
CA LEU A 189 4.69 -3.83 -20.80
C LEU A 189 4.59 -2.39 -21.28
N THR A 190 5.74 -1.82 -21.65
CA THR A 190 5.82 -0.51 -22.30
C THR A 190 6.83 -0.53 -23.44
N HIS A 191 6.57 0.26 -24.48
CA HIS A 191 7.54 0.61 -25.52
C HIS A 191 8.50 1.72 -25.08
N GLN A 192 8.25 2.38 -23.95
CA GLN A 192 9.17 3.38 -23.40
C GLN A 192 10.46 2.68 -22.93
N LYS A 193 11.59 3.05 -23.55
CA LYS A 193 12.91 2.51 -23.19
C LYS A 193 13.24 2.85 -21.74
N GLN A 194 13.44 1.79 -20.94
CA GLN A 194 13.83 1.94 -19.55
C GLN A 194 15.31 2.35 -19.43
N PRO A 195 15.68 3.26 -18.53
CA PRO A 195 17.07 3.67 -18.34
C PRO A 195 17.93 2.54 -17.76
N LEU A 196 17.31 1.65 -16.98
CA LEU A 196 17.92 0.47 -16.38
C LEU A 196 17.21 -0.79 -16.90
N ILE A 197 17.98 -1.81 -17.23
CA ILE A 197 17.47 -3.07 -17.75
C ILE A 197 17.72 -4.17 -16.73
N ALA A 198 16.66 -4.89 -16.38
CA ALA A 198 16.74 -6.08 -15.54
C ALA A 198 17.38 -7.24 -16.30
N GLY A 199 18.16 -8.04 -15.58
CA GLY A 199 18.71 -9.28 -16.07
C GLY A 199 18.88 -10.31 -14.96
N MET A 200 19.14 -11.55 -15.37
CA MET A 200 19.33 -12.69 -14.49
C MET A 200 20.78 -13.17 -14.52
N TYR A 201 21.37 -13.43 -13.37
CA TYR A 201 22.63 -14.16 -13.24
C TYR A 201 22.33 -15.51 -12.59
N LEU A 202 22.40 -16.59 -13.35
CA LEU A 202 22.25 -17.94 -12.81
C LEU A 202 23.62 -18.50 -12.43
N MET A 203 23.81 -18.80 -11.15
CA MET A 203 24.88 -19.69 -10.69
C MET A 203 24.30 -21.09 -10.51
N MET A 204 24.90 -22.09 -11.14
CA MET A 204 24.46 -23.48 -11.02
C MET A 204 25.61 -24.46 -10.91
N SER A 205 25.46 -25.49 -10.07
CA SER A 205 26.36 -26.65 -10.11
C SER A 205 25.96 -27.58 -11.24
N VAL A 206 26.92 -28.33 -11.78
CA VAL A 206 26.73 -29.31 -12.86
C VAL A 206 27.44 -30.64 -12.60
N ASN A 207 28.28 -30.73 -11.57
CA ASN A 207 29.20 -31.84 -11.33
C ASN A 207 29.23 -32.32 -9.87
N THR A 208 28.36 -31.79 -9.00
CA THR A 208 28.22 -32.29 -7.63
C THR A 208 27.68 -33.72 -7.63
N VAL A 209 28.26 -34.55 -6.76
CA VAL A 209 27.76 -35.89 -6.41
C VAL A 209 27.58 -35.90 -4.89
N ILE A 210 26.42 -36.35 -4.43
CA ILE A 210 26.07 -36.45 -3.00
C ILE A 210 26.09 -37.95 -2.65
N PRO A 211 27.09 -38.43 -1.88
CA PRO A 211 27.15 -39.83 -1.47
C PRO A 211 26.02 -40.19 -0.48
N PRO A 212 25.52 -41.43 -0.50
CA PRO A 212 24.47 -41.87 0.41
C PRO A 212 24.97 -41.90 1.86
N GLY A 213 24.19 -41.33 2.78
CA GLY A 213 24.51 -41.25 4.21
C GLY A 213 25.52 -40.17 4.61
N GLU A 214 26.08 -39.41 3.67
CA GLU A 214 27.00 -38.31 3.99
C GLU A 214 26.25 -37.15 4.63
N LYS A 215 26.79 -36.56 5.70
CA LYS A 215 26.04 -35.58 6.50
C LYS A 215 25.92 -34.22 5.84
N GLU A 216 27.03 -33.78 5.24
CA GLU A 216 27.22 -32.45 4.69
C GLU A 216 28.03 -32.56 3.40
N VAL A 217 27.47 -32.09 2.28
CA VAL A 217 28.12 -32.08 0.96
C VAL A 217 28.00 -30.69 0.35
N ASP A 218 29.14 -30.06 0.11
CA ASP A 218 29.23 -28.73 -0.49
C ASP A 218 29.19 -28.77 -2.03
N ALA A 219 28.36 -27.93 -2.61
CA ALA A 219 28.37 -27.59 -4.03
C ALA A 219 28.81 -26.13 -4.23
N ASP A 220 30.10 -25.94 -4.49
CA ASP A 220 30.71 -24.63 -4.66
C ASP A 220 30.76 -24.19 -6.14
N ILE A 221 30.32 -22.97 -6.41
CA ILE A 221 30.23 -22.35 -7.74
C ILE A 221 30.92 -20.98 -7.68
N ALA A 222 31.87 -20.68 -8.57
CA ALA A 222 32.55 -19.39 -8.59
C ALA A 222 32.99 -18.93 -9.99
N CYS A 223 32.68 -17.67 -10.35
CA CYS A 223 33.09 -17.06 -11.61
C CYS A 223 33.57 -15.62 -11.44
N HIS A 224 34.61 -15.24 -12.18
CA HIS A 224 34.99 -13.84 -12.38
C HIS A 224 33.95 -13.10 -13.23
N TYR A 225 33.53 -11.94 -12.76
CA TYR A 225 32.64 -11.04 -13.45
C TYR A 225 33.41 -10.11 -14.39
N LYS A 226 33.21 -10.23 -15.70
CA LYS A 226 33.99 -9.51 -16.73
C LYS A 226 33.13 -8.59 -17.60
N ARG A 227 32.17 -7.89 -17.00
CA ARG A 227 31.25 -6.96 -17.68
C ARG A 227 31.20 -5.60 -16.98
N PHE A 228 30.44 -4.67 -17.54
CA PHE A 228 30.08 -3.40 -16.89
C PHE A 228 29.35 -3.63 -15.56
N PRO A 229 29.38 -2.70 -14.61
CA PRO A 229 28.75 -2.90 -13.30
C PRO A 229 27.27 -3.27 -13.39
N MET A 230 26.85 -4.16 -12.50
CA MET A 230 25.45 -4.52 -12.28
C MET A 230 25.10 -4.39 -10.79
N HIS A 231 23.85 -4.04 -10.51
CA HIS A 231 23.36 -3.82 -9.15
C HIS A 231 22.33 -4.88 -8.81
N LEU A 232 22.60 -5.64 -7.75
CA LEU A 232 21.75 -6.75 -7.31
C LEU A 232 20.58 -6.21 -6.49
N PHE A 233 19.37 -6.74 -6.71
CA PHE A 233 18.18 -6.29 -5.98
C PHE A 233 17.31 -7.43 -5.44
N ALA A 234 17.40 -8.63 -6.01
CA ALA A 234 16.73 -9.81 -5.49
C ALA A 234 17.47 -11.11 -5.84
N TYR A 235 17.22 -12.19 -5.09
CA TYR A 235 17.80 -13.51 -5.31
C TYR A 235 16.77 -14.62 -5.07
N ARG A 236 16.92 -15.76 -5.76
CA ARG A 236 16.11 -16.98 -5.56
C ARG A 236 17.04 -18.18 -5.44
N VAL A 237 16.79 -19.01 -4.44
CA VAL A 237 17.45 -20.30 -4.26
C VAL A 237 16.58 -21.43 -4.82
N HIS A 238 17.19 -22.50 -5.32
CA HIS A 238 16.48 -23.71 -5.69
C HIS A 238 17.38 -24.94 -5.58
N THR A 239 16.86 -25.93 -4.86
CA THR A 239 17.32 -27.32 -4.83
C THR A 239 16.08 -28.23 -4.79
N HIS A 240 16.30 -29.54 -4.81
CA HIS A 240 15.31 -30.54 -4.39
C HIS A 240 15.46 -30.81 -2.87
N ARG A 241 15.07 -32.00 -2.41
CA ARG A 241 14.86 -32.33 -0.97
C ARG A 241 16.13 -32.41 -0.10
N LEU A 242 17.31 -32.55 -0.69
CA LEU A 242 18.55 -32.76 0.06
C LEU A 242 19.21 -31.45 0.50
N GLY A 243 18.91 -30.34 -0.18
CA GLY A 243 19.48 -29.03 0.13
C GLY A 243 19.05 -28.49 1.49
N LYS A 244 20.01 -28.03 2.29
CA LYS A 244 19.81 -27.51 3.65
C LYS A 244 19.92 -25.98 3.72
N VAL A 245 20.86 -25.40 2.99
CA VAL A 245 21.02 -23.96 2.84
C VAL A 245 21.73 -23.66 1.53
N VAL A 246 21.36 -22.55 0.89
CA VAL A 246 22.08 -22.00 -0.26
C VAL A 246 22.46 -20.56 0.06
N SER A 247 23.73 -20.22 -0.15
CA SER A 247 24.29 -18.89 0.11
C SER A 247 25.05 -18.38 -1.11
N GLY A 248 24.89 -17.10 -1.44
CA GLY A 248 25.60 -16.41 -2.52
C GLY A 248 26.28 -15.15 -2.04
N TYR A 249 27.46 -14.87 -2.60
CA TYR A 249 28.37 -13.81 -2.19
C TYR A 249 29.05 -13.14 -3.39
N ARG A 250 29.41 -11.88 -3.22
CA ARG A 250 30.42 -11.19 -4.02
C ARG A 250 31.74 -11.20 -3.24
N VAL A 251 32.82 -11.59 -3.89
CA VAL A 251 34.18 -11.50 -3.34
C VAL A 251 34.98 -10.46 -4.11
N ARG A 252 35.43 -9.43 -3.40
CA ARG A 252 36.27 -8.33 -3.93
C ARG A 252 37.50 -8.19 -3.04
N ASN A 253 38.70 -8.25 -3.60
CA ASN A 253 39.96 -8.19 -2.84
C ASN A 253 40.06 -9.22 -1.67
N GLY A 254 39.42 -10.38 -1.81
CA GLY A 254 39.33 -11.40 -0.76
C GLY A 254 38.28 -11.14 0.34
N GLN A 255 37.61 -9.99 0.33
CA GLN A 255 36.49 -9.69 1.22
C GLN A 255 35.19 -10.25 0.64
N TRP A 256 34.48 -11.05 1.43
CA TRP A 256 33.17 -11.59 1.10
C TRP A 256 32.07 -10.58 1.48
N THR A 257 31.07 -10.42 0.61
CA THR A 257 29.87 -9.61 0.83
C THR A 257 28.66 -10.48 0.51
N LEU A 258 27.77 -10.69 1.47
CA LEU A 258 26.57 -11.50 1.29
C LEU A 258 25.65 -10.86 0.24
N ILE A 259 25.16 -11.68 -0.69
CA ILE A 259 24.11 -11.33 -1.66
C ILE A 259 22.77 -11.87 -1.16
N GLY A 260 22.77 -13.08 -0.63
CA GLY A 260 21.58 -13.72 -0.12
C GLY A 260 21.88 -15.10 0.41
N ARG A 261 21.15 -15.51 1.45
CA ARG A 261 21.24 -16.82 2.08
C ARG A 261 19.83 -17.27 2.41
N GLN A 262 19.46 -18.50 2.03
CA GLN A 262 18.11 -19.02 2.26
C GLN A 262 18.10 -20.55 2.32
N SER A 263 17.16 -21.12 3.07
CA SER A 263 16.87 -22.56 3.00
C SER A 263 16.13 -22.85 1.70
N PRO A 264 16.58 -23.79 0.85
CA PRO A 264 15.83 -24.12 -0.35
C PRO A 264 14.54 -24.90 -0.05
N GLN A 265 14.31 -25.27 1.23
CA GLN A 265 13.07 -25.90 1.72
C GLN A 265 12.02 -24.88 2.22
N VAL A 266 12.23 -23.57 2.05
CA VAL A 266 11.16 -22.56 2.21
C VAL A 266 10.66 -22.10 0.83
N PRO A 267 9.51 -21.41 0.71
CA PRO A 267 8.94 -21.01 -0.57
C PRO A 267 9.93 -20.37 -1.55
N GLN A 268 10.22 -21.06 -2.66
CA GLN A 268 11.29 -20.70 -3.59
C GLN A 268 10.91 -19.54 -4.54
N ALA A 269 10.63 -18.35 -4.00
CA ALA A 269 10.44 -17.11 -4.74
C ALA A 269 11.74 -16.27 -4.81
N PHE A 270 11.65 -15.07 -5.41
CA PHE A 270 12.73 -14.09 -5.35
C PHE A 270 12.58 -13.19 -4.12
N TYR A 271 13.52 -13.34 -3.18
CA TYR A 271 13.67 -12.51 -1.99
C TYR A 271 14.47 -11.25 -2.32
N PRO A 272 14.16 -10.08 -1.72
CA PRO A 272 14.97 -8.88 -1.88
C PRO A 272 16.36 -9.08 -1.29
N VAL A 273 17.37 -8.45 -1.88
CA VAL A 273 18.72 -8.35 -1.28
C VAL A 273 18.65 -7.31 -0.15
N GLU A 274 19.07 -7.68 1.06
CA GLU A 274 18.97 -6.81 2.27
C GLU A 274 19.70 -5.48 2.12
N HIS A 275 20.86 -5.48 1.45
CA HIS A 275 21.75 -4.33 1.30
C HIS A 275 22.14 -4.17 -0.17
N PRO A 276 22.14 -2.97 -0.77
CA PRO A 276 22.52 -2.80 -2.18
C PRO A 276 23.93 -3.32 -2.48
N VAL A 277 24.04 -4.41 -3.26
CA VAL A 277 25.33 -4.97 -3.70
C VAL A 277 25.61 -4.58 -5.14
N ASP A 278 26.72 -3.88 -5.36
CA ASP A 278 27.30 -3.66 -6.68
C ASP A 278 28.24 -4.81 -7.06
N VAL A 279 28.17 -5.31 -8.29
CA VAL A 279 29.16 -6.23 -8.85
C VAL A 279 29.84 -5.53 -10.01
N SER A 280 31.16 -5.38 -9.90
CA SER A 280 32.02 -4.65 -10.81
C SER A 280 33.01 -5.58 -11.51
N TYR A 281 33.72 -5.06 -12.51
CA TYR A 281 34.71 -5.82 -13.28
C TYR A 281 35.79 -6.44 -12.36
N ASP A 282 36.06 -7.72 -12.59
CA ASP A 282 36.98 -8.61 -11.88
C ASP A 282 36.57 -9.03 -10.45
N ASP A 283 35.38 -8.67 -9.98
CA ASP A 283 34.78 -9.32 -8.80
C ASP A 283 34.58 -10.82 -9.07
N ILE A 284 34.64 -11.65 -8.02
CA ILE A 284 34.23 -13.05 -8.09
C ILE A 284 32.83 -13.18 -7.49
N LEU A 285 31.87 -13.71 -8.26
CA LEU A 285 30.61 -14.20 -7.70
C LEU A 285 30.81 -15.64 -7.26
N ALA A 286 30.50 -15.93 -6.00
CA ALA A 286 30.66 -17.23 -5.36
C ALA A 286 29.34 -17.66 -4.71
N ALA A 287 28.94 -18.93 -4.88
CA ALA A 287 27.78 -19.51 -4.22
C ALA A 287 28.11 -20.92 -3.71
N ARG A 288 27.44 -21.32 -2.62
CA ARG A 288 27.52 -22.63 -2.00
C ARG A 288 26.11 -23.14 -1.74
N CYS A 289 25.80 -24.35 -2.20
CA CYS A 289 24.68 -25.13 -1.68
C CYS A 289 25.22 -26.22 -0.75
N VAL A 290 24.62 -26.36 0.42
CA VAL A 290 24.93 -27.41 1.39
C VAL A 290 23.84 -28.48 1.29
N PHE A 291 24.23 -29.72 1.03
CA PHE A 291 23.35 -30.88 0.93
C PHE A 291 23.57 -31.87 2.07
N SER A 292 22.61 -32.77 2.27
CA SER A 292 22.79 -33.97 3.09
C SER A 292 22.35 -35.21 2.34
N GLY A 293 23.19 -36.24 2.32
CA GLY A 293 22.87 -37.57 1.78
C GLY A 293 22.19 -38.50 2.78
N GLU A 294 21.95 -38.07 4.03
CA GLU A 294 21.20 -38.84 5.02
C GLU A 294 19.80 -39.23 4.46
N GLY A 295 19.47 -40.53 4.53
CA GLY A 295 18.22 -41.09 3.98
C GLY A 295 18.28 -41.56 2.53
N ARG A 296 19.34 -41.26 1.76
CA ARG A 296 19.56 -41.84 0.42
C ARG A 296 20.34 -43.17 0.49
N THR A 297 20.02 -44.09 -0.41
CA THR A 297 20.67 -45.41 -0.54
C THR A 297 21.64 -45.51 -1.72
N THR A 298 21.56 -44.58 -2.66
CA THR A 298 22.44 -44.46 -3.83
C THR A 298 23.02 -43.06 -3.93
N GLU A 299 24.10 -42.90 -4.70
CA GLU A 299 24.60 -41.57 -5.05
C GLU A 299 23.50 -40.74 -5.73
N THR A 300 23.49 -39.44 -5.43
CA THR A 300 22.59 -38.46 -6.06
C THR A 300 23.42 -37.46 -6.85
N HIS A 301 23.10 -37.28 -8.13
CA HIS A 301 23.81 -36.38 -9.05
C HIS A 301 23.00 -35.11 -9.33
N ILE A 302 23.63 -34.11 -9.94
CA ILE A 302 22.88 -32.98 -10.50
C ILE A 302 22.05 -33.43 -11.71
N GLY A 303 20.76 -33.12 -11.73
CA GLY A 303 19.83 -33.55 -12.77
C GLY A 303 18.44 -32.93 -12.67
N GLY A 304 17.56 -33.31 -13.60
CA GLY A 304 16.25 -32.69 -13.78
C GLY A 304 15.11 -33.32 -12.99
N THR A 305 15.29 -34.54 -12.47
CA THR A 305 14.21 -35.31 -11.83
C THR A 305 14.18 -35.10 -10.32
N ALA A 306 13.05 -35.39 -9.67
CA ALA A 306 12.92 -35.34 -8.21
C ALA A 306 13.87 -36.32 -7.45
N ASN A 307 14.44 -37.30 -8.15
CA ASN A 307 15.45 -38.21 -7.61
C ASN A 307 16.87 -37.64 -7.70
N ASP A 308 17.11 -36.75 -8.66
CA ASP A 308 18.36 -35.98 -8.78
C ASP A 308 18.38 -34.81 -7.79
N GLU A 309 19.40 -33.96 -7.86
CA GLU A 309 19.45 -32.67 -7.18
C GLU A 309 19.72 -31.51 -8.14
N MET A 310 19.48 -30.28 -7.67
CA MET A 310 19.94 -29.05 -8.29
C MET A 310 20.60 -28.15 -7.25
N CYS A 311 21.62 -27.42 -7.65
CA CYS A 311 22.15 -26.30 -6.87
C CYS A 311 22.05 -25.05 -7.74
N ASN A 312 20.98 -24.28 -7.59
CA ASN A 312 20.72 -23.08 -8.38
C ASN A 312 20.60 -21.84 -7.47
N PHE A 313 21.42 -20.83 -7.74
CA PHE A 313 21.33 -19.49 -7.14
C PHE A 313 21.09 -18.46 -8.24
N TYR A 314 19.85 -17.99 -8.34
CA TYR A 314 19.40 -16.99 -9.29
C TYR A 314 19.56 -15.60 -8.67
N ILE A 315 20.19 -14.68 -9.38
CA ILE A 315 20.39 -13.31 -8.93
C ILE A 315 19.76 -12.35 -9.93
N MET A 316 18.78 -11.56 -9.50
CA MET A 316 18.25 -10.45 -10.28
C MET A 316 19.09 -9.20 -10.07
N TYR A 317 19.49 -8.62 -11.19
CA TYR A 317 20.26 -7.38 -11.24
C TYR A 317 19.66 -6.39 -12.23
N TYR A 318 20.06 -5.13 -12.12
CA TYR A 318 19.87 -4.14 -13.17
C TYR A 318 21.20 -3.53 -13.63
N MET A 319 21.22 -3.10 -14.89
CA MET A 319 22.37 -2.44 -15.55
C MET A 319 21.90 -1.23 -16.37
N GLU A 320 22.80 -0.28 -16.63
CA GLU A 320 22.54 0.82 -17.58
C GLU A 320 22.19 0.27 -18.98
N ALA A 321 21.12 0.76 -19.61
CA ALA A 321 20.54 0.16 -20.82
C ALA A 321 21.49 0.05 -22.04
N LYS A 322 22.55 0.86 -22.09
CA LYS A 322 23.62 0.85 -23.12
C LYS A 322 24.66 -0.27 -22.93
N HIS A 323 24.71 -0.88 -21.75
CA HIS A 323 25.70 -1.90 -21.36
C HIS A 323 25.04 -3.20 -20.87
N ALA A 324 23.72 -3.17 -20.68
CA ALA A 324 22.95 -4.27 -20.13
C ALA A 324 22.98 -5.53 -20.99
N VAL A 325 23.01 -6.67 -20.29
CA VAL A 325 22.82 -8.01 -20.83
C VAL A 325 21.68 -8.62 -20.02
N SER A 326 20.70 -9.26 -20.66
CA SER A 326 19.52 -9.78 -19.96
C SER A 326 19.78 -11.09 -19.19
N TYR A 327 20.84 -11.83 -19.53
CA TYR A 327 21.13 -13.12 -18.92
C TYR A 327 22.64 -13.44 -18.88
N ILE A 328 23.13 -13.94 -17.74
CA ILE A 328 24.50 -14.42 -17.53
C ILE A 328 24.44 -15.76 -16.77
N THR A 329 25.43 -16.63 -16.97
CA THR A 329 25.48 -17.95 -16.32
C THR A 329 26.88 -18.25 -15.78
N CYS A 330 26.93 -18.91 -14.63
CA CYS A 330 28.14 -19.48 -14.05
C CYS A 330 27.88 -20.96 -13.74
N THR A 331 28.65 -21.86 -14.36
CA THR A 331 28.52 -23.32 -14.23
C THR A 331 29.83 -23.98 -13.77
N GLN A 332 30.74 -23.20 -13.18
CA GLN A 332 32.12 -23.60 -12.89
C GLN A 332 32.52 -23.13 -11.49
N ASN A 333 33.55 -23.76 -10.93
CA ASN A 333 34.26 -23.25 -9.76
C ASN A 333 35.67 -22.82 -10.15
N ALA A 334 35.82 -21.54 -10.49
CA ALA A 334 37.09 -20.98 -10.98
C ALA A 334 38.15 -20.82 -9.88
N ASN A 335 37.77 -20.89 -8.60
CA ASN A 335 38.70 -20.72 -7.47
C ASN A 335 38.25 -21.53 -6.24
N PRO A 336 38.41 -22.87 -6.25
CA PRO A 336 37.96 -23.73 -5.15
C PRO A 336 38.66 -23.44 -3.82
N GLU A 337 39.95 -23.11 -3.85
CA GLU A 337 40.77 -22.82 -2.66
C GLU A 337 40.23 -21.62 -1.84
N MET A 338 39.54 -20.69 -2.51
CA MET A 338 38.93 -19.51 -1.88
C MET A 338 37.88 -19.89 -0.83
N PHE A 339 37.11 -20.96 -1.07
CA PHE A 339 36.00 -21.39 -0.20
C PHE A 339 36.47 -21.85 1.19
N ARG A 340 37.76 -22.14 1.40
CA ARG A 340 38.32 -22.34 2.75
C ARG A 340 38.14 -21.14 3.67
N ASN A 341 37.98 -19.94 3.10
CA ASN A 341 37.77 -18.69 3.81
C ASN A 341 36.32 -18.18 3.67
N ILE A 342 35.35 -19.03 3.30
CA ILE A 342 33.94 -18.65 3.23
C ILE A 342 33.43 -18.29 4.64
N PRO A 343 32.56 -17.27 4.79
CA PRO A 343 31.91 -16.96 6.06
C PRO A 343 31.14 -18.18 6.61
N GLN A 344 31.24 -18.43 7.92
CA GLN A 344 30.76 -19.67 8.55
C GLN A 344 29.24 -19.84 8.45
N GLU A 345 28.50 -18.73 8.39
CA GLU A 345 27.05 -18.72 8.15
C GLU A 345 26.65 -19.42 6.85
N ALA A 346 27.55 -19.53 5.86
CA ALA A 346 27.28 -20.26 4.62
C ALA A 346 26.99 -21.75 4.83
N ASN A 347 27.56 -22.35 5.89
CA ASN A 347 27.48 -23.78 6.19
C ASN A 347 26.36 -24.09 7.21
N ILE A 348 25.97 -23.09 8.03
CA ILE A 348 24.96 -23.26 9.07
C ILE A 348 23.56 -23.35 8.43
N PRO A 349 22.79 -24.44 8.62
CA PRO A 349 21.41 -24.52 8.15
C PRO A 349 20.52 -23.44 8.78
N ILE A 350 19.55 -22.94 8.03
CA ILE A 350 18.50 -22.08 8.61
C ILE A 350 17.46 -22.99 9.28
N PRO A 351 17.10 -22.76 10.55
CA PRO A 351 16.08 -23.56 11.22
C PRO A 351 14.71 -23.34 10.55
N VAL A 352 14.11 -24.42 10.06
CA VAL A 352 12.78 -24.42 9.42
C VAL A 352 11.76 -24.99 10.41
N LYS A 353 10.70 -24.23 10.76
CA LYS A 353 9.60 -24.72 11.60
C LYS A 353 8.92 -25.93 10.89
N PRO A 354 8.47 -26.99 11.58
CA PRO A 354 7.91 -28.20 10.95
C PRO A 354 6.76 -27.94 9.96
N ASP A 355 5.96 -26.90 10.19
CA ASP A 355 4.84 -26.53 9.31
C ASP A 355 5.32 -25.97 7.95
N MET A 356 6.50 -25.35 7.92
CA MET A 356 7.14 -24.87 6.68
C MET A 356 7.74 -26.03 5.85
N LEU A 357 8.09 -27.16 6.47
CA LEU A 357 8.57 -28.36 5.76
C LEU A 357 7.47 -29.02 4.91
N LYS A 358 6.19 -28.89 5.31
CA LYS A 358 5.03 -29.30 4.50
C LYS A 358 4.82 -28.42 3.26
N MET A 359 5.50 -27.26 3.20
CA MET A 359 5.39 -26.26 2.12
C MET A 359 6.58 -26.29 1.14
N ALA A 360 7.45 -27.31 1.24
CA ALA A 360 8.66 -27.44 0.43
C ALA A 360 8.46 -28.38 -0.77
N HIS A 361 7.96 -29.59 -0.47
CA HIS A 361 7.75 -30.67 -1.43
C HIS A 361 6.56 -31.52 -0.94
N GLY A 362 5.47 -31.57 -1.70
CA GLY A 362 4.33 -32.42 -1.37
C GLY A 362 4.69 -33.89 -1.52
N HIS A 363 4.53 -34.67 -0.45
CA HIS A 363 4.17 -36.09 -0.47
C HIS A 363 3.66 -36.49 0.92
N HIS A 364 2.56 -37.23 0.96
CA HIS A 364 2.15 -37.97 2.15
C HIS A 364 2.96 -39.27 2.28
N GLU A 365 3.53 -39.54 3.46
CA GLU A 365 3.88 -40.91 3.85
C GLU A 365 2.62 -41.64 4.34
N GLU A 366 2.35 -42.83 3.80
CA GLU A 366 1.35 -43.75 4.35
C GLU A 366 1.93 -44.52 5.53
N THR A 367 1.63 -44.11 6.76
CA THR A 367 1.73 -45.00 7.94
C THR A 367 0.35 -45.47 8.36
N LYS A 368 0.03 -46.73 8.04
CA LYS A 368 -1.07 -47.45 8.67
C LYS A 368 -0.77 -47.62 10.15
N ASP A 369 -1.71 -47.25 11.01
CA ASP A 369 -2.10 -48.20 12.05
C ASP A 369 -3.58 -48.06 12.45
N THR A 370 -4.12 -49.16 12.95
CA THR A 370 -5.54 -49.33 13.25
C THR A 370 -5.81 -49.23 14.74
N ASP A 371 -6.77 -48.41 15.16
CA ASP A 371 -7.92 -48.96 15.91
C ASP A 371 -9.15 -48.03 15.99
N LYS A 372 -10.33 -48.64 16.13
CA LYS A 372 -11.64 -47.96 16.22
C LYS A 372 -12.31 -48.20 17.57
N SER A 373 -12.71 -47.13 18.26
CA SER A 373 -13.84 -47.11 19.22
C SER A 373 -14.12 -45.65 19.64
N SER A 374 -14.79 -44.84 18.82
CA SER A 374 -16.26 -44.62 18.81
C SER A 374 -16.81 -43.78 19.98
N LEU A 375 -17.26 -42.55 19.69
CA LEU A 375 -18.65 -42.12 19.94
C LEU A 375 -18.99 -40.77 19.27
N GLN A 376 -19.98 -40.84 18.37
CA GLN A 376 -20.94 -39.83 17.93
C GLN A 376 -20.50 -38.48 17.32
N LEU A 377 -21.05 -38.25 16.12
CA LEU A 377 -20.89 -37.08 15.25
C LEU A 377 -22.17 -36.23 15.30
N SER A 378 -22.07 -34.90 15.46
CA SER A 378 -23.03 -33.97 14.85
C SER A 378 -22.50 -32.53 14.77
N LYS A 379 -22.18 -32.12 13.53
CA LYS A 379 -22.17 -30.74 12.99
C LYS A 379 -21.66 -29.58 13.89
N GLY A 380 -20.48 -29.07 13.51
CA GLY A 380 -20.46 -27.91 12.61
C GLY A 380 -20.20 -26.56 13.27
N GLU A 381 -18.95 -26.33 13.65
CA GLU A 381 -18.37 -24.99 13.86
C GLU A 381 -17.17 -24.84 12.94
N GLU A 382 -16.89 -23.60 12.52
CA GLU A 382 -15.91 -23.26 11.49
C GLU A 382 -14.51 -23.13 12.10
N GLU A 383 -13.61 -24.07 11.82
CA GLU A 383 -12.19 -23.98 12.22
C GLU A 383 -11.34 -23.37 11.10
N GLU A 384 -10.98 -22.11 11.32
CA GLU A 384 -9.65 -21.52 11.11
C GLU A 384 -8.69 -22.24 10.13
N ILE A 385 -8.55 -21.67 8.93
CA ILE A 385 -7.42 -21.97 8.03
C ILE A 385 -6.33 -20.92 8.30
N LEU A 386 -5.17 -21.39 8.78
CA LEU A 386 -4.03 -20.56 9.16
C LEU A 386 -3.43 -19.79 7.98
N ASP A 387 -3.92 -18.57 7.78
CA ASP A 387 -3.27 -17.54 6.99
C ASP A 387 -2.18 -16.87 7.84
N GLN A 388 -0.91 -17.07 7.49
CA GLN A 388 0.23 -16.54 8.24
C GLN A 388 1.44 -16.29 7.32
N ASN A 389 2.15 -15.16 7.40
CA ASN A 389 2.19 -14.16 8.48
C ASN A 389 2.15 -12.70 7.99
N PHE A 390 0.96 -12.23 7.63
CA PHE A 390 0.58 -10.88 8.04
C PHE A 390 -0.69 -11.00 8.89
N HIS A 391 -0.48 -11.31 10.17
CA HIS A 391 -1.54 -11.30 11.16
C HIS A 391 -1.19 -10.32 12.29
N ILE A 392 -2.18 -9.55 12.74
CA ILE A 392 -2.07 -8.57 13.80
C ILE A 392 -2.90 -9.01 15.01
N GLU A 393 -2.22 -9.25 16.14
CA GLU A 393 -2.80 -9.77 17.38
C GLU A 393 -2.81 -8.71 18.50
N GLU A 394 -3.68 -8.86 19.51
CA GLU A 394 -3.74 -7.95 20.65
C GLU A 394 -2.49 -8.07 21.53
N ALA A 395 -1.84 -6.95 21.82
CA ALA A 395 -0.72 -6.90 22.76
C ALA A 395 -1.22 -7.01 24.21
N MET A 396 -1.54 -8.23 24.65
CA MET A 396 -2.19 -8.57 25.93
C MET A 396 -1.60 -7.92 27.20
N GLU A 397 -0.29 -7.67 27.22
CA GLU A 397 0.41 -7.02 28.34
C GLU A 397 0.33 -5.47 28.34
N TRP A 398 -0.23 -4.86 27.29
CA TRP A 398 -0.36 -3.41 27.14
C TRP A 398 -1.81 -2.96 27.42
N PRO A 399 -2.05 -1.79 28.02
CA PRO A 399 -1.07 -0.85 28.56
C PRO A 399 -0.38 -1.33 29.85
N GLY A 400 -0.95 -2.31 30.57
CA GLY A 400 -0.39 -2.80 31.84
C GLY A 400 -0.50 -1.82 33.01
N LEU A 401 -1.23 -0.72 32.83
CA LEU A 401 -1.46 0.37 33.78
C LEU A 401 -2.96 0.73 33.81
N ASP A 402 -3.47 1.16 34.98
CA ASP A 402 -4.82 1.70 35.15
C ASP A 402 -4.87 3.16 34.66
N LEU A 403 -4.82 3.34 33.33
CA LEU A 403 -5.00 4.63 32.67
C LEU A 403 -6.49 5.02 32.73
N LYS A 404 -6.82 5.97 33.60
CA LYS A 404 -8.18 6.52 33.73
C LYS A 404 -8.49 7.47 32.57
N LEU A 405 -8.92 6.89 31.46
CA LEU A 405 -9.33 7.61 30.26
C LEU A 405 -10.83 7.95 30.30
N GLY A 406 -11.17 9.00 29.56
CA GLY A 406 -12.55 9.32 29.22
C GLY A 406 -13.01 8.52 27.99
N GLN A 407 -14.04 9.03 27.31
CA GLN A 407 -14.31 8.61 25.92
C GLN A 407 -13.08 8.96 25.06
N VAL A 408 -12.39 7.96 24.50
CA VAL A 408 -11.20 8.16 23.65
C VAL A 408 -11.66 8.37 22.21
N SER A 409 -11.49 9.58 21.69
CA SER A 409 -12.09 9.99 20.42
C SER A 409 -11.09 10.20 19.28
N GLY A 410 -9.81 10.42 19.60
CA GLY A 410 -8.76 10.69 18.62
C GLY A 410 -7.41 10.14 19.06
N LEU A 411 -6.60 9.65 18.12
CA LEU A 411 -5.28 9.07 18.31
C LEU A 411 -4.30 9.58 17.24
N ALA A 412 -3.05 9.83 17.64
CA ALA A 412 -1.97 10.10 16.69
C ALA A 412 -0.64 9.50 17.17
N LEU A 413 0.36 9.50 16.30
CA LEU A 413 1.75 9.18 16.63
C LEU A 413 2.61 10.42 16.45
N ASP A 414 3.45 10.75 17.43
CA ASP A 414 4.46 11.80 17.27
C ASP A 414 5.67 11.30 16.46
N ARG A 415 6.65 12.20 16.23
CA ARG A 415 7.86 11.90 15.42
C ARG A 415 8.75 10.83 16.05
N GLU A 416 8.61 10.62 17.35
CA GLU A 416 9.32 9.63 18.15
C GLU A 416 8.52 8.31 18.26
N ASN A 417 7.39 8.20 17.55
CA ASN A 417 6.40 7.11 17.60
C ASN A 417 5.72 6.92 18.97
N ASN A 418 5.67 7.95 19.82
CA ASN A 418 4.84 7.91 21.02
C ASN A 418 3.36 8.02 20.65
N LEU A 419 2.52 7.32 21.40
CA LEU A 419 1.07 7.37 21.24
C LEU A 419 0.52 8.64 21.88
N VAL A 420 -0.13 9.47 21.09
CA VAL A 420 -0.86 10.64 21.57
C VAL A 420 -2.35 10.32 21.58
N ILE A 421 -2.98 10.43 22.74
CA ILE A 421 -4.39 10.12 22.99
C ILE A 421 -5.15 11.43 23.23
N PHE A 422 -6.27 11.63 22.52
CA PHE A 422 -7.24 12.69 22.78
C PHE A 422 -8.53 12.09 23.33
N HIS A 423 -8.92 12.50 24.55
CA HIS A 423 -10.09 11.97 25.25
C HIS A 423 -10.91 13.05 25.95
N ARG A 424 -12.20 12.76 26.16
CA ARG A 424 -13.19 13.71 26.70
C ARG A 424 -13.16 13.89 28.23
N GLY A 425 -12.13 13.40 28.92
CA GLY A 425 -12.05 13.48 30.39
C GLY A 425 -13.27 12.86 31.09
N ASP A 426 -13.94 13.66 31.91
CA ASP A 426 -15.22 13.39 32.58
C ASP A 426 -16.46 13.72 31.73
N HIS A 427 -16.30 14.45 30.62
CA HIS A 427 -17.40 14.73 29.71
C HIS A 427 -17.78 13.50 28.88
N VAL A 428 -19.07 13.39 28.56
CA VAL A 428 -19.65 12.30 27.79
C VAL A 428 -20.46 12.92 26.65
N TRP A 429 -20.23 12.48 25.41
CA TRP A 429 -21.16 12.71 24.32
C TRP A 429 -22.25 11.64 24.40
N ASP A 430 -23.48 12.10 24.62
CA ASP A 430 -24.73 11.35 24.63
C ASP A 430 -25.83 12.05 23.80
N GLU A 431 -27.03 11.47 23.77
CA GLU A 431 -28.21 12.04 23.09
C GLU A 431 -28.64 13.42 23.63
N ASN A 432 -28.25 13.77 24.87
CA ASN A 432 -28.61 15.02 25.53
C ASN A 432 -27.57 16.15 25.31
N SER A 433 -26.47 15.85 24.63
CA SER A 433 -25.35 16.78 24.48
C SER A 433 -25.66 17.95 23.53
N PHE A 434 -26.53 17.73 22.54
CA PHE A 434 -26.89 18.71 21.51
C PHE A 434 -28.42 18.76 21.29
N ASP A 435 -28.93 19.91 20.86
CA ASP A 435 -30.32 20.01 20.38
C ASP A 435 -30.44 19.70 18.87
N SER A 436 -31.66 19.77 18.34
CA SER A 436 -31.96 19.58 16.91
C SER A 436 -31.39 20.64 15.97
N LYS A 437 -30.67 21.65 16.49
CA LYS A 437 -29.91 22.64 15.73
C LYS A 437 -28.40 22.45 15.91
N PHE A 438 -27.99 21.31 16.47
CA PHE A 438 -26.60 20.96 16.78
C PHE A 438 -25.94 21.95 17.76
N VAL A 439 -26.73 22.65 18.58
CA VAL A 439 -26.22 23.57 19.59
C VAL A 439 -25.91 22.77 20.86
N TYR A 440 -24.67 22.84 21.34
CA TYR A 440 -24.26 22.15 22.58
C TYR A 440 -25.04 22.69 23.79
N GLN A 441 -25.66 21.79 24.57
CA GLN A 441 -26.58 22.13 25.66
C GLN A 441 -25.87 22.22 27.02
N GLN A 442 -24.86 21.39 27.27
CA GLN A 442 -24.22 21.25 28.59
C GLN A 442 -23.16 22.34 28.88
N ARG A 443 -23.32 23.54 28.30
CA ARG A 443 -22.37 24.67 28.38
C ARG A 443 -22.00 25.07 29.81
N GLY A 444 -22.94 24.86 30.75
CA GLY A 444 -22.80 25.18 32.17
C GLY A 444 -21.80 24.31 32.94
N LEU A 445 -21.31 23.20 32.36
CA LEU A 445 -20.22 22.39 32.93
C LEU A 445 -18.87 23.13 32.87
N GLY A 446 -18.72 24.10 31.96
CA GLY A 446 -17.40 24.66 31.62
C GLY A 446 -16.60 23.74 30.68
N PRO A 447 -15.36 24.12 30.32
CA PRO A 447 -14.45 23.24 29.60
C PRO A 447 -13.88 22.16 30.54
N ILE A 448 -13.45 21.03 29.97
CA ILE A 448 -12.89 19.88 30.69
C ILE A 448 -11.71 20.31 31.56
N GLU A 449 -11.83 20.14 32.88
CA GLU A 449 -10.80 20.53 33.84
C GLU A 449 -9.57 19.61 33.86
N GLN A 450 -9.62 18.50 33.12
CA GLN A 450 -8.58 17.48 33.06
C GLN A 450 -7.64 17.73 31.88
N ASN A 451 -6.42 17.17 31.91
CA ASN A 451 -5.63 17.09 30.68
C ASN A 451 -6.34 16.12 29.72
N THR A 452 -6.63 16.57 28.50
CA THR A 452 -7.35 15.81 27.46
C THR A 452 -6.43 15.19 26.42
N ILE A 453 -5.19 15.70 26.30
CA ILE A 453 -4.15 15.19 25.41
C ILE A 453 -3.09 14.52 26.28
N LEU A 454 -2.88 13.21 26.08
CA LEU A 454 -1.89 12.41 26.82
C LEU A 454 -0.88 11.81 25.85
N VAL A 455 0.42 11.92 26.14
CA VAL A 455 1.51 11.31 25.37
C VAL A 455 2.05 10.11 26.13
N LEU A 456 1.90 8.91 25.58
CA LEU A 456 2.30 7.64 26.18
C LEU A 456 3.44 6.98 25.39
N ASN A 457 4.41 6.41 26.11
CA ASN A 457 5.40 5.52 25.50
C ASN A 457 4.69 4.26 24.93
N PRO A 458 4.93 3.90 23.65
CA PRO A 458 4.15 2.87 22.97
C PRO A 458 4.50 1.46 23.48
N SER A 459 5.62 1.29 24.19
CA SER A 459 6.07 0.00 24.72
C SER A 459 5.47 -0.30 26.09
N ASN A 460 5.60 0.60 27.06
CA ASN A 460 5.21 0.37 28.47
C ASN A 460 4.00 1.19 28.93
N ALA A 461 3.37 1.98 28.04
CA ALA A 461 2.26 2.90 28.33
C ALA A 461 2.54 3.94 29.42
N GLU A 462 3.81 4.22 29.71
CA GLU A 462 4.22 5.26 30.64
C GLU A 462 3.82 6.64 30.11
N LEU A 463 3.18 7.44 30.97
CA LEU A 463 2.78 8.81 30.65
C LEU A 463 4.02 9.72 30.60
N LEU A 464 4.40 10.14 29.40
CA LEU A 464 5.54 11.01 29.16
C LEU A 464 5.18 12.49 29.41
N HIS A 465 4.01 12.92 28.94
CA HIS A 465 3.53 14.30 29.02
C HIS A 465 2.01 14.38 28.89
N SER A 466 1.38 15.46 29.35
CA SER A 466 -0.06 15.68 29.17
C SER A 466 -0.45 17.16 29.17
N THR A 467 -1.39 17.53 28.30
CA THR A 467 -1.85 18.91 28.01
C THR A 467 -3.35 18.97 27.70
N GLY A 468 -3.86 20.11 27.22
CA GLY A 468 -5.27 20.28 26.80
C GLY A 468 -6.24 20.72 27.91
N ARG A 469 -5.73 20.96 29.13
CA ARG A 469 -6.54 21.38 30.29
C ARG A 469 -7.32 22.67 30.04
N ASN A 470 -8.61 22.68 30.37
CA ASN A 470 -9.52 23.83 30.27
C ASN A 470 -9.70 24.39 28.84
N LEU A 471 -9.29 23.67 27.79
CA LEU A 471 -9.40 24.15 26.40
C LEU A 471 -10.64 23.61 25.66
N PHE A 472 -11.09 22.41 26.00
CA PHE A 472 -12.06 21.65 25.19
C PHE A 472 -13.34 21.35 25.96
N TYR A 473 -14.45 21.23 25.24
CA TYR A 473 -15.75 20.83 25.76
C TYR A 473 -16.12 19.41 25.34
N LEU A 474 -15.83 19.04 24.08
CA LEU A 474 -16.12 17.71 23.56
C LEU A 474 -15.11 17.34 22.45
N PRO A 475 -13.90 16.90 22.85
CA PRO A 475 -12.88 16.33 21.98
C PRO A 475 -13.41 15.35 20.93
N HIS A 476 -12.85 15.43 19.72
CA HIS A 476 -13.09 14.47 18.66
C HIS A 476 -11.78 13.99 18.01
N GLY A 477 -11.46 14.42 16.80
CA GLY A 477 -10.28 13.99 16.04
C GLY A 477 -8.98 14.64 16.50
N LEU A 478 -7.86 13.96 16.20
CA LEU A 478 -6.49 14.38 16.51
C LEU A 478 -5.57 13.98 15.36
N SER A 479 -4.75 14.91 14.87
CA SER A 479 -3.56 14.61 14.07
C SER A 479 -2.37 15.45 14.50
N ILE A 480 -1.19 15.09 13.99
CA ILE A 480 0.07 15.79 14.28
C ILE A 480 0.67 16.23 12.95
N ASP A 481 0.96 17.53 12.82
CA ASP A 481 1.68 17.99 11.63
C ASP A 481 3.15 17.58 11.70
N LYS A 482 3.77 17.40 10.52
CA LYS A 482 4.71 18.45 10.14
C LYS A 482 5.81 18.73 11.17
N ASP A 483 5.58 19.77 11.94
CA ASP A 483 6.50 20.44 12.85
C ASP A 483 6.26 20.04 14.32
N GLY A 484 5.43 19.02 14.56
CA GLY A 484 5.08 18.48 15.88
C GLY A 484 3.86 19.14 16.53
N ASN A 485 3.09 19.97 15.80
CA ASN A 485 1.92 20.62 16.38
C ASN A 485 0.71 19.68 16.38
N TYR A 486 -0.04 19.68 17.48
CA TYR A 486 -1.31 18.96 17.57
C TYR A 486 -2.38 19.74 16.79
N TRP A 487 -3.12 19.04 15.95
CA TRP A 487 -4.32 19.52 15.29
C TRP A 487 -5.51 18.74 15.81
N VAL A 488 -6.49 19.41 16.41
CA VAL A 488 -7.61 18.76 17.08
C VAL A 488 -8.94 19.40 16.72
N THR A 489 -10.00 18.60 16.69
CA THR A 489 -11.37 19.05 16.49
C THR A 489 -12.17 18.95 17.80
N ASP A 490 -13.03 19.94 18.04
CA ASP A 490 -14.00 19.92 19.14
C ASP A 490 -15.40 20.14 18.57
N VAL A 491 -16.27 19.14 18.77
CA VAL A 491 -17.61 19.15 18.16
C VAL A 491 -18.59 20.03 18.92
N ALA A 492 -18.37 20.33 20.20
CA ALA A 492 -19.22 21.22 20.99
C ALA A 492 -18.89 22.69 20.71
N LEU A 493 -17.60 23.00 20.56
CA LEU A 493 -17.13 24.31 20.13
C LEU A 493 -17.35 24.55 18.63
N HIS A 494 -17.50 23.49 17.83
CA HIS A 494 -17.53 23.52 16.35
C HIS A 494 -16.27 24.17 15.77
N GLN A 495 -15.11 23.79 16.31
CA GLN A 495 -13.83 24.41 16.02
C GLN A 495 -12.72 23.40 15.77
N VAL A 496 -11.70 23.84 15.04
CA VAL A 496 -10.44 23.13 14.82
C VAL A 496 -9.30 23.99 15.37
N PHE A 497 -8.41 23.39 16.15
CA PHE A 497 -7.33 24.07 16.85
C PHE A 497 -5.98 23.55 16.38
N LYS A 498 -5.01 24.45 16.21
CA LYS A 498 -3.58 24.13 16.17
C LYS A 498 -2.97 24.45 17.52
N LEU A 499 -2.29 23.49 18.15
CA LEU A 499 -1.57 23.67 19.42
C LEU A 499 -0.08 23.37 19.21
N GLY A 500 0.80 24.24 19.70
CA GLY A 500 2.23 23.90 19.81
C GLY A 500 2.49 23.04 21.05
N VAL A 501 3.51 22.18 20.98
CA VAL A 501 3.88 21.24 22.07
C VAL A 501 4.05 21.92 23.43
N ASP A 502 4.67 23.10 23.45
CA ASP A 502 4.97 23.87 24.66
C ASP A 502 4.04 25.09 24.89
N THR A 503 3.02 25.29 24.04
CA THR A 503 2.17 26.48 24.10
C THR A 503 0.86 26.23 24.83
N LYS A 504 0.54 27.08 25.82
CA LYS A 504 -0.74 27.02 26.55
C LYS A 504 -1.94 27.49 25.72
N GLU A 505 -1.70 28.40 24.79
CA GLU A 505 -2.73 28.99 23.94
C GLU A 505 -2.67 28.39 22.52
N PRO A 506 -3.81 28.23 21.81
CA PRO A 506 -3.82 27.80 20.42
C PRO A 506 -3.04 28.75 19.49
N LEU A 507 -2.26 28.16 18.58
CA LEU A 507 -1.54 28.86 17.51
C LEU A 507 -2.46 29.32 16.38
N LEU A 508 -3.55 28.58 16.15
CA LEU A 508 -4.60 28.88 15.18
C LEU A 508 -5.91 28.28 15.68
N ILE A 509 -7.02 28.97 15.42
CA ILE A 509 -8.37 28.47 15.64
C ILE A 509 -9.17 28.71 14.36
N LEU A 510 -9.86 27.69 13.87
CA LEU A 510 -10.80 27.74 12.76
C LEU A 510 -12.21 27.41 13.28
N GLY A 511 -13.24 28.01 12.71
CA GLY A 511 -14.61 27.90 13.23
C GLY A 511 -14.94 28.95 14.30
N VAL A 512 -16.20 29.00 14.73
CA VAL A 512 -16.68 29.96 15.74
C VAL A 512 -17.26 29.21 16.93
N ALA A 513 -16.67 29.45 18.10
CA ALA A 513 -16.99 28.76 19.36
C ALA A 513 -18.50 28.71 19.62
N LEU A 514 -19.02 27.50 19.85
CA LEU A 514 -20.39 27.20 20.25
C LEU A 514 -21.48 27.67 19.24
N GLN A 515 -21.09 27.91 17.98
CA GLN A 515 -21.98 28.34 16.88
C GLN A 515 -21.85 27.40 15.67
N PRO A 516 -22.80 26.45 15.47
CA PRO A 516 -22.80 25.57 14.32
C PRO A 516 -23.18 26.33 13.04
N GLY A 517 -22.57 25.96 11.91
CA GLY A 517 -22.91 26.54 10.61
C GLY A 517 -22.26 25.82 9.42
N SER A 518 -22.59 26.26 8.21
CA SER A 518 -22.20 25.63 6.94
C SER A 518 -21.55 26.60 5.94
N ASP A 519 -21.18 27.81 6.37
CA ASP A 519 -20.43 28.77 5.56
C ASP A 519 -18.91 28.49 5.58
N HIS A 520 -18.09 29.41 5.06
CA HIS A 520 -16.62 29.25 4.99
C HIS A 520 -15.89 29.53 6.31
N SER A 521 -16.58 30.04 7.33
CA SER A 521 -16.06 30.45 8.64
C SER A 521 -16.62 29.67 9.82
N HIS A 522 -17.72 28.94 9.63
CA HIS A 522 -18.33 28.04 10.60
C HIS A 522 -18.19 26.58 10.18
N PHE A 523 -18.06 25.70 11.17
CA PHE A 523 -18.24 24.25 11.01
C PHE A 523 -19.53 23.81 11.70
N CYS A 524 -19.97 22.60 11.44
CA CYS A 524 -21.05 21.95 12.17
C CYS A 524 -20.55 20.58 12.64
N GLN A 525 -20.04 20.56 13.87
CA GLN A 525 -19.44 19.38 14.51
C GLN A 525 -18.34 18.75 13.62
N PRO A 526 -17.18 19.43 13.44
CA PRO A 526 -16.08 18.94 12.62
C PRO A 526 -15.53 17.64 13.20
N THR A 527 -15.37 16.63 12.36
CA THR A 527 -15.00 15.27 12.76
C THR A 527 -13.48 15.16 12.87
N ASP A 528 -12.73 15.49 11.84
CA ASP A 528 -11.29 15.23 11.79
C ASP A 528 -10.53 16.30 10.99
N VAL A 529 -9.21 16.33 11.18
CA VAL A 529 -8.30 17.29 10.55
C VAL A 529 -7.00 16.60 10.15
N ALA A 530 -6.58 16.79 8.91
CA ALA A 530 -5.29 16.30 8.39
C ALA A 530 -4.50 17.45 7.75
N VAL A 531 -3.17 17.43 7.90
CA VAL A 531 -2.28 18.48 7.39
C VAL A 531 -1.25 17.87 6.45
N ASP A 532 -1.24 18.30 5.19
CA ASP A 532 -0.28 17.82 4.19
C ASP A 532 1.15 18.19 4.60
N PRO A 533 2.06 17.21 4.82
CA PRO A 533 3.43 17.49 5.22
C PRO A 533 4.24 18.23 4.15
N VAL A 534 3.82 18.21 2.88
CA VAL A 534 4.52 18.86 1.77
C VAL A 534 4.17 20.34 1.68
N THR A 535 2.89 20.69 1.60
CA THR A 535 2.44 22.08 1.41
C THR A 535 2.04 22.79 2.71
N GLY A 536 1.75 22.05 3.77
CA GLY A 536 1.13 22.56 4.99
C GLY A 536 -0.37 22.89 4.84
N SER A 537 -1.01 22.53 3.71
CA SER A 537 -2.46 22.68 3.56
C SER A 537 -3.21 21.83 4.58
N ILE A 538 -4.24 22.44 5.16
CA ILE A 538 -5.09 21.84 6.20
C ILE A 538 -6.36 21.35 5.52
N TYR A 539 -6.78 20.14 5.85
CA TYR A 539 -8.01 19.51 5.37
C TYR A 539 -8.86 19.17 6.59
N VAL A 540 -10.12 19.62 6.61
CA VAL A 540 -11.05 19.37 7.72
C VAL A 540 -12.26 18.64 7.16
N SER A 541 -12.65 17.53 7.80
CA SER A 541 -13.95 16.90 7.55
C SER A 541 -14.99 17.52 8.47
N ASP A 542 -16.03 18.07 7.86
CA ASP A 542 -17.11 18.79 8.52
C ASP A 542 -18.38 17.98 8.30
N GLY A 543 -18.67 17.08 9.25
CA GLY A 543 -19.20 15.76 8.90
C GLY A 543 -20.45 15.25 9.63
N TYR A 544 -20.77 15.70 10.85
CA TYR A 544 -21.98 15.19 11.54
C TYR A 544 -23.27 15.87 11.08
N CYS A 545 -23.20 17.19 10.82
CA CYS A 545 -24.33 17.99 10.34
C CYS A 545 -24.04 18.76 9.06
N ASN A 546 -22.88 18.54 8.47
CA ASN A 546 -22.51 18.89 7.10
C ASN A 546 -21.97 17.62 6.40
N SER A 547 -21.79 17.65 5.09
CA SER A 547 -21.27 16.51 4.31
C SER A 547 -20.13 16.94 3.40
N ARG A 548 -19.13 17.66 3.95
CA ARG A 548 -18.07 18.31 3.15
C ARG A 548 -16.67 18.12 3.74
N ILE A 549 -15.67 18.18 2.86
CA ILE A 549 -14.27 18.42 3.20
C ILE A 549 -13.93 19.86 2.83
N ILE A 550 -13.25 20.58 3.73
CA ILE A 550 -12.79 21.95 3.50
C ILE A 550 -11.27 21.99 3.51
N GLN A 551 -10.66 22.65 2.52
CA GLN A 551 -9.23 22.91 2.46
C GLN A 551 -8.94 24.36 2.88
N PHE A 552 -7.98 24.52 3.79
CA PHE A 552 -7.39 25.80 4.17
C PHE A 552 -5.89 25.83 3.82
N SER A 553 -5.37 27.05 3.67
CA SER A 553 -3.93 27.33 3.61
C SER A 553 -3.26 27.09 4.97
N PRO A 554 -1.91 26.97 5.04
CA PRO A 554 -1.19 26.84 6.31
C PRO A 554 -1.48 27.93 7.35
N ASN A 555 -1.97 29.09 6.90
CA ASN A 555 -2.32 30.25 7.71
C ASN A 555 -3.82 30.33 8.06
N GLY A 556 -4.60 29.28 7.79
CA GLY A 556 -6.04 29.22 8.12
C GLY A 556 -6.97 29.94 7.15
N LEU A 557 -6.49 30.48 6.02
CA LEU A 557 -7.35 31.06 4.99
C LEU A 557 -8.03 29.96 4.17
N TYR A 558 -9.35 30.05 3.97
CA TYR A 558 -10.13 29.14 3.11
C TYR A 558 -9.58 29.11 1.68
N ILE A 559 -9.49 27.91 1.10
CA ILE A 559 -9.10 27.71 -0.31
C ILE A 559 -10.30 27.21 -1.13
N LYS A 560 -10.88 26.06 -0.75
CA LYS A 560 -11.99 25.41 -1.44
C LYS A 560 -12.69 24.40 -0.51
N GLN A 561 -13.86 23.92 -0.93
CA GLN A 561 -14.54 22.77 -0.33
C GLN A 561 -15.08 21.84 -1.41
N TRP A 562 -15.33 20.58 -1.06
CA TRP A 562 -16.04 19.62 -1.89
C TRP A 562 -16.80 18.63 -1.00
N GLY A 563 -17.75 17.90 -1.57
CA GLY A 563 -18.67 17.06 -0.82
C GLY A 563 -20.11 17.57 -0.93
N GLU A 564 -21.02 16.64 -1.17
CA GLU A 564 -22.48 16.87 -1.15
C GLU A 564 -23.14 15.78 -0.28
N GLU A 565 -24.30 16.08 0.30
CA GLU A 565 -25.06 15.08 1.07
C GLU A 565 -25.55 13.95 0.15
N THR A 566 -25.52 12.71 0.67
CA THR A 566 -26.02 11.53 -0.02
C THR A 566 -27.56 11.58 -0.13
N SER A 567 -28.05 12.12 -1.25
CA SER A 567 -29.46 12.09 -1.61
C SER A 567 -30.02 10.65 -1.68
N SER A 568 -31.31 10.47 -1.37
CA SER A 568 -32.01 9.19 -1.37
C SER A 568 -31.78 8.37 -2.64
N GLY A 569 -30.91 7.36 -2.56
CA GLY A 569 -30.47 6.57 -3.71
C GLY A 569 -29.11 5.90 -3.45
N LYS A 570 -28.42 5.49 -4.52
CA LYS A 570 -27.06 4.94 -4.44
C LYS A 570 -26.05 6.09 -4.38
N ALA A 571 -25.31 6.19 -3.28
CA ALA A 571 -24.34 7.26 -3.03
C ALA A 571 -23.27 7.36 -4.14
N GLY A 572 -23.19 8.52 -4.80
CA GLY A 572 -22.23 8.78 -5.88
C GLY A 572 -20.81 9.10 -5.36
N PRO A 573 -19.83 9.22 -6.27
CA PRO A 573 -18.52 9.78 -5.98
C PRO A 573 -18.64 11.22 -5.46
N ALA A 574 -17.82 11.59 -4.48
CA ALA A 574 -17.85 12.90 -3.81
C ALA A 574 -19.18 13.27 -3.10
N GLN A 575 -20.14 12.35 -3.02
CA GLN A 575 -21.22 12.45 -2.05
C GLN A 575 -20.76 11.78 -0.75
N PHE A 576 -21.07 12.39 0.39
CA PHE A 576 -20.82 11.82 1.71
C PHE A 576 -22.12 11.76 2.49
N ARG A 577 -22.14 10.99 3.57
CA ARG A 577 -23.20 11.10 4.57
C ARG A 577 -22.62 11.59 5.89
N ILE A 578 -21.55 10.96 6.38
CA ILE A 578 -20.74 11.49 7.48
C ILE A 578 -19.25 11.23 7.14
N PRO A 579 -18.54 12.21 6.54
CA PRO A 579 -17.09 12.13 6.42
C PRO A 579 -16.47 12.24 7.82
N HIS A 580 -15.89 11.14 8.32
CA HIS A 580 -15.59 10.97 9.75
C HIS A 580 -14.11 10.99 10.11
N SER A 581 -13.25 10.48 9.23
CA SER A 581 -11.80 10.34 9.46
C SER A 581 -11.02 10.53 8.17
N LEU A 582 -9.81 11.08 8.27
CA LEU A 582 -8.97 11.55 7.17
C LEU A 582 -7.57 10.92 7.17
N ALA A 583 -7.31 10.03 6.21
CA ALA A 583 -5.98 9.49 5.96
C ALA A 583 -5.28 10.20 4.79
N LEU A 584 -4.13 10.81 5.05
CA LEU A 584 -3.24 11.33 3.99
C LEU A 584 -2.36 10.21 3.42
N ILE A 585 -2.11 10.28 2.10
CA ILE A 585 -1.22 9.38 1.37
C ILE A 585 -0.24 10.24 0.58
N PRO A 586 0.85 10.73 1.22
CA PRO A 586 1.74 11.72 0.65
C PRO A 586 2.39 11.29 -0.67
N GLU A 587 2.81 10.02 -0.79
CA GLU A 587 3.49 9.47 -1.96
C GLU A 587 2.63 9.43 -3.24
N LEU A 588 1.31 9.51 -3.09
CA LEU A 588 0.35 9.58 -4.20
C LEU A 588 -0.37 10.94 -4.27
N SER A 589 -0.08 11.84 -3.33
CA SER A 589 -0.75 13.12 -3.13
C SER A 589 -2.28 12.99 -3.06
N GLN A 590 -2.75 12.06 -2.21
CA GLN A 590 -4.17 11.77 -2.00
C GLN A 590 -4.62 11.99 -0.54
N LEU A 591 -5.90 12.33 -0.38
CA LEU A 591 -6.64 12.31 0.88
C LEU A 591 -7.72 11.24 0.76
N CYS A 592 -7.73 10.26 1.66
CA CYS A 592 -8.80 9.28 1.78
C CYS A 592 -9.68 9.58 2.98
N VAL A 593 -10.99 9.45 2.79
CA VAL A 593 -12.03 9.84 3.74
C VAL A 593 -12.84 8.61 4.09
N ALA A 594 -12.95 8.27 5.38
CA ALA A 594 -13.94 7.32 5.85
C ALA A 594 -15.33 8.00 5.83
N ASP A 595 -16.23 7.49 4.97
CA ASP A 595 -17.60 8.00 4.80
C ASP A 595 -18.54 7.08 5.58
N ARG A 596 -18.66 7.37 6.89
CA ARG A 596 -19.08 6.42 7.92
C ARG A 596 -20.37 5.71 7.57
N GLU A 597 -21.47 6.44 7.52
CA GLU A 597 -22.85 5.93 7.27
C GLU A 597 -23.08 5.36 5.85
N ASN A 598 -22.07 5.43 4.98
CA ASN A 598 -22.08 4.80 3.66
C ASN A 598 -21.19 3.54 3.60
N GLY A 599 -20.53 3.16 4.70
CA GLY A 599 -19.69 1.96 4.81
C GLY A 599 -18.59 1.89 3.74
N ARG A 600 -17.86 3.00 3.52
CA ARG A 600 -16.85 3.10 2.45
C ARG A 600 -15.72 4.08 2.75
N ILE A 601 -14.63 3.95 2.01
CA ILE A 601 -13.53 4.92 1.94
C ILE A 601 -13.55 5.57 0.55
N GLN A 602 -13.51 6.89 0.46
CA GLN A 602 -13.35 7.61 -0.81
C GLN A 602 -12.03 8.39 -0.83
N CYS A 603 -11.24 8.27 -1.90
CA CYS A 603 -9.95 8.93 -2.04
C CYS A 603 -9.98 10.02 -3.12
N PHE A 604 -9.34 11.16 -2.84
CA PHE A 604 -9.34 12.38 -3.65
C PHE A 604 -7.91 12.88 -3.85
N ARG A 605 -7.64 13.54 -4.99
CA ARG A 605 -6.34 14.22 -5.22
C ARG A 605 -6.25 15.52 -4.42
N LEU A 606 -5.18 15.72 -3.65
CA LEU A 606 -5.02 16.89 -2.77
C LEU A 606 -5.16 18.24 -3.51
N GLU A 607 -4.46 18.37 -4.65
CA GLU A 607 -4.42 19.60 -5.44
C GLU A 607 -5.77 19.94 -6.08
N THR A 608 -6.43 18.98 -6.73
CA THR A 608 -7.64 19.24 -7.53
C THR A 608 -8.94 18.97 -6.78
N ALA A 609 -8.92 18.14 -5.72
CA ALA A 609 -10.10 17.56 -5.05
C ALA A 609 -10.96 16.65 -5.96
N GLU A 610 -10.39 16.18 -7.07
CA GLU A 610 -11.03 15.19 -7.92
C GLU A 610 -11.06 13.82 -7.24
N PHE A 611 -12.20 13.14 -7.34
CA PHE A 611 -12.34 11.75 -6.93
C PHE A 611 -11.39 10.84 -7.72
N VAL A 612 -10.65 10.00 -7.00
CA VAL A 612 -9.72 9.01 -7.55
C VAL A 612 -10.35 7.63 -7.54
N ARG A 613 -10.89 7.19 -6.40
CA ARG A 613 -11.47 5.85 -6.21
C ARG A 613 -12.30 5.72 -4.94
N GLU A 614 -13.06 4.63 -4.87
CA GLU A 614 -13.78 4.14 -3.69
C GLU A 614 -13.21 2.78 -3.27
N ILE A 615 -13.16 2.52 -1.96
CA ILE A 615 -12.98 1.19 -1.37
C ILE A 615 -14.26 0.88 -0.60
N LYS A 616 -14.92 -0.23 -0.92
CA LYS A 616 -16.13 -0.67 -0.24
C LYS A 616 -16.16 -2.18 -0.15
N HIS A 617 -16.35 -2.71 1.05
CA HIS A 617 -16.47 -4.13 1.31
C HIS A 617 -17.75 -4.45 2.09
N LYS A 618 -18.32 -5.65 1.90
CA LYS A 618 -19.52 -6.07 2.66
C LYS A 618 -19.24 -6.12 4.16
N SER A 619 -18.07 -6.61 4.53
CA SER A 619 -17.64 -6.76 5.93
C SER A 619 -17.47 -5.45 6.71
N PHE A 620 -17.41 -4.30 6.03
CA PHE A 620 -17.47 -3.01 6.73
C PHE A 620 -18.85 -2.75 7.35
N GLY A 621 -19.89 -3.51 6.94
CA GLY A 621 -21.26 -3.23 7.33
C GLY A 621 -21.73 -1.88 6.78
N ARG A 622 -22.54 -1.17 7.57
CA ARG A 622 -23.06 0.15 7.22
C ARG A 622 -22.17 1.31 7.66
N GLU A 623 -21.32 1.09 8.66
CA GLU A 623 -20.59 2.13 9.37
C GLU A 623 -19.08 1.86 9.35
N LEU A 624 -18.30 2.78 8.79
CA LEU A 624 -16.83 2.73 8.84
C LEU A 624 -16.28 3.98 9.54
N PHE A 625 -15.85 3.85 10.80
CA PHE A 625 -15.55 4.99 11.65
C PHE A 625 -14.24 5.68 11.26
N ALA A 626 -13.14 4.93 11.21
CA ALA A 626 -11.83 5.52 11.08
C ALA A 626 -10.92 4.78 10.09
N VAL A 627 -9.95 5.52 9.55
CA VAL A 627 -8.98 5.03 8.58
C VAL A 627 -7.60 5.63 8.85
N SER A 628 -6.57 4.79 8.93
CA SER A 628 -5.16 5.19 9.01
C SER A 628 -4.40 4.63 7.82
N TYR A 629 -3.45 5.41 7.30
CA TYR A 629 -2.50 4.93 6.30
C TYR A 629 -1.13 4.70 6.93
N ALA A 630 -0.48 3.58 6.60
CA ALA A 630 0.92 3.34 6.92
C ALA A 630 1.75 3.25 5.62
N PRO A 631 2.93 3.89 5.59
CA PRO A 631 3.91 3.73 4.52
C PRO A 631 4.19 2.25 4.20
N GLY A 632 4.35 1.95 2.90
CA GLY A 632 4.39 0.58 2.38
C GLY A 632 3.08 0.14 1.73
N GLY A 633 2.03 0.97 1.76
CA GLY A 633 0.79 0.72 1.02
C GLY A 633 -0.26 -0.06 1.80
N LEU A 634 -0.30 0.09 3.13
CA LEU A 634 -1.33 -0.51 3.98
C LEU A 634 -2.31 0.56 4.46
N LEU A 635 -3.61 0.25 4.38
CA LEU A 635 -4.65 0.96 5.11
C LEU A 635 -5.12 0.12 6.28
N PHE A 636 -5.41 0.77 7.38
CA PHE A 636 -6.05 0.20 8.56
C PHE A 636 -7.38 0.90 8.74
N ALA A 637 -8.44 0.17 9.08
CA ALA A 637 -9.76 0.78 9.36
C ALA A 637 -10.52 0.01 10.44
N VAL A 638 -11.54 0.63 11.02
CA VAL A 638 -12.46 0.03 12.00
C VAL A 638 -13.91 0.35 11.65
N ASN A 639 -14.79 -0.64 11.76
CA ASN A 639 -16.23 -0.49 11.51
C ASN A 639 -17.04 -0.21 12.80
N GLY A 640 -18.30 0.17 12.60
CA GLY A 640 -19.29 0.40 13.66
C GLY A 640 -20.06 -0.84 14.07
N MET A 641 -20.86 -0.71 15.13
CA MET A 641 -21.77 -1.75 15.60
C MET A 641 -22.83 -2.09 14.53
N PRO A 642 -23.14 -3.38 14.27
CA PRO A 642 -24.20 -3.75 13.34
C PRO A 642 -25.58 -3.32 13.84
N TYR A 643 -26.47 -2.93 12.92
CA TYR A 643 -27.86 -2.62 13.27
C TYR A 643 -28.63 -3.91 13.63
N PRO A 644 -29.72 -3.82 14.42
CA PRO A 644 -30.55 -4.98 14.74
C PRO A 644 -31.02 -5.72 13.47
N GLY A 645 -30.55 -6.97 13.30
CA GLY A 645 -30.81 -7.81 12.13
C GLY A 645 -29.65 -7.94 11.14
N GLU A 646 -28.54 -7.23 11.34
CA GLU A 646 -27.30 -7.41 10.57
C GLU A 646 -26.32 -8.35 11.29
N SER A 647 -25.46 -9.03 10.52
CA SER A 647 -24.56 -10.09 11.01
C SER A 647 -23.06 -9.79 10.88
N GLU A 648 -22.69 -8.61 10.38
CA GLU A 648 -21.27 -8.27 10.18
C GLU A 648 -20.65 -7.87 11.54
N PRO A 649 -19.56 -8.51 12.00
CA PRO A 649 -18.99 -8.25 13.31
C PRO A 649 -18.14 -6.97 13.35
N VAL A 650 -18.03 -6.39 14.54
CA VAL A 650 -17.15 -5.23 14.79
C VAL A 650 -15.70 -5.69 14.91
N GLN A 651 -14.85 -5.19 14.02
CA GLN A 651 -13.46 -5.59 13.89
C GLN A 651 -12.61 -4.50 13.24
N GLY A 652 -11.30 -4.60 13.43
CA GLY A 652 -10.32 -3.90 12.63
C GLY A 652 -10.04 -4.63 11.32
N PHE A 653 -9.74 -3.87 10.28
CA PHE A 653 -9.37 -4.36 8.95
C PHE A 653 -7.98 -3.84 8.61
N VAL A 654 -7.13 -4.70 8.07
CA VAL A 654 -5.94 -4.29 7.34
C VAL A 654 -6.17 -4.54 5.86
N MET A 655 -5.84 -3.57 5.02
CA MET A 655 -6.14 -3.59 3.60
C MET A 655 -4.92 -3.18 2.78
N ASN A 656 -4.82 -3.76 1.58
CA ASN A 656 -3.86 -3.30 0.60
C ASN A 656 -4.37 -1.98 -0.01
N PHE A 657 -3.64 -0.88 0.14
CA PHE A 657 -4.07 0.37 -0.49
C PHE A 657 -4.19 0.22 -2.00
N SER A 658 -3.25 -0.45 -2.68
CA SER A 658 -3.27 -0.48 -4.15
C SER A 658 -4.47 -1.27 -4.72
N THR A 659 -4.87 -2.37 -4.11
CA THR A 659 -5.99 -3.19 -4.60
C THR A 659 -7.33 -2.87 -3.93
N GLY A 660 -7.33 -2.40 -2.69
CA GLY A 660 -8.54 -2.22 -1.88
C GLY A 660 -9.05 -3.51 -1.22
N GLU A 661 -8.30 -4.62 -1.33
CA GLU A 661 -8.62 -5.91 -0.71
C GLU A 661 -8.24 -5.90 0.77
N ILE A 662 -9.05 -6.57 1.61
CA ILE A 662 -8.72 -6.87 3.01
C ILE A 662 -7.66 -7.98 3.00
N ILE A 663 -6.58 -7.76 3.75
CA ILE A 663 -5.45 -8.67 3.95
C ILE A 663 -5.63 -9.47 5.24
N ASP A 664 -6.10 -8.82 6.30
CA ASP A 664 -6.19 -9.36 7.66
C ASP A 664 -7.33 -8.66 8.41
N THR A 665 -7.90 -9.31 9.42
CA THR A 665 -8.82 -8.67 10.36
C THR A 665 -8.44 -8.98 11.79
N PHE A 666 -8.67 -8.03 12.69
CA PHE A 666 -8.23 -8.13 14.08
C PHE A 666 -9.31 -7.68 15.04
N ILE A 667 -9.43 -8.39 16.15
CA ILE A 667 -10.34 -8.09 17.26
C ILE A 667 -9.57 -8.13 18.58
N PRO A 668 -9.96 -7.32 19.59
CA PRO A 668 -9.44 -7.49 20.93
C PRO A 668 -9.85 -8.86 21.49
N LEU A 669 -8.91 -9.49 22.19
CA LEU A 669 -9.04 -10.82 22.79
C LEU A 669 -9.51 -10.75 24.24
N ARG A 670 -9.21 -9.64 24.95
CA ARG A 670 -9.58 -9.45 26.38
C ARG A 670 -11.04 -9.04 26.61
N LYS A 671 -11.63 -8.32 25.66
CA LYS A 671 -13.05 -7.94 25.57
C LYS A 671 -13.39 -7.75 24.09
N SER A 672 -14.66 -7.56 23.75
CA SER A 672 -15.03 -7.01 22.45
C SER A 672 -14.69 -5.51 22.34
N PHE A 673 -14.62 -5.01 21.10
CA PHE A 673 -14.86 -3.59 20.85
C PHE A 673 -16.27 -3.21 21.32
N GLU A 674 -16.45 -1.99 21.84
CA GLU A 674 -17.77 -1.45 22.23
C GLU A 674 -18.21 -0.30 21.30
N MET A 675 -17.29 0.62 20.97
CA MET A 675 -17.42 1.55 19.86
C MET A 675 -16.02 2.04 19.43
N PRO A 676 -15.34 1.31 18.53
CA PRO A 676 -14.02 1.67 18.04
C PRO A 676 -14.16 2.88 17.12
N HIS A 677 -13.58 4.00 17.53
CA HIS A 677 -13.94 5.31 17.03
C HIS A 677 -12.81 5.97 16.24
N ASP A 678 -11.57 5.68 16.60
CA ASP A 678 -10.38 6.14 15.87
C ASP A 678 -9.27 5.08 15.83
N ILE A 679 -8.40 5.17 14.83
CA ILE A 679 -7.31 4.22 14.59
C ILE A 679 -6.05 4.96 14.10
N VAL A 680 -4.89 4.60 14.64
CA VAL A 680 -3.60 5.03 14.12
C VAL A 680 -2.64 3.84 13.97
N ALA A 681 -1.90 3.80 12.88
CA ALA A 681 -0.90 2.78 12.59
C ALA A 681 0.49 3.40 12.38
N SER A 682 1.51 2.78 12.96
CA SER A 682 2.92 3.14 12.76
C SER A 682 3.50 2.47 11.50
N GLU A 683 4.63 2.97 11.00
CA GLU A 683 5.39 2.34 9.92
C GLU A 683 5.79 0.89 10.25
N ASP A 684 6.02 0.59 11.54
CA ASP A 684 6.37 -0.74 12.03
C ASP A 684 5.17 -1.68 12.27
N LYS A 685 3.99 -1.31 11.75
CA LYS A 685 2.72 -2.06 11.81
C LYS A 685 2.19 -2.28 13.23
N THR A 686 2.59 -1.45 14.20
CA THR A 686 1.87 -1.34 15.47
C THR A 686 0.61 -0.53 15.22
N VAL A 687 -0.53 -1.04 15.68
CA VAL A 687 -1.83 -0.39 15.51
C VAL A 687 -2.40 -0.05 16.88
N PHE A 688 -2.99 1.13 17.01
CA PHE A 688 -3.74 1.55 18.18
C PHE A 688 -5.16 1.91 17.77
N VAL A 689 -6.16 1.42 18.52
CA VAL A 689 -7.58 1.72 18.29
C VAL A 689 -8.17 2.35 19.55
N GLY A 690 -8.73 3.55 19.42
CA GLY A 690 -9.41 4.27 20.49
C GLY A 690 -10.88 3.84 20.55
N ASP A 691 -11.33 3.42 21.72
CA ASP A 691 -12.72 2.99 21.93
C ASP A 691 -13.44 3.98 22.87
N VAL A 692 -14.51 4.59 22.35
CA VAL A 692 -15.29 5.61 23.06
C VAL A 692 -16.14 5.01 24.17
N HIS A 693 -16.73 3.83 23.97
CA HIS A 693 -17.61 3.22 24.96
C HIS A 693 -16.83 2.42 26.00
N ALA A 694 -15.85 1.62 25.56
CA ALA A 694 -14.97 0.88 26.46
C ALA A 694 -13.97 1.79 27.21
N ARG A 695 -13.86 3.07 26.83
CA ARG A 695 -12.98 4.11 27.42
C ARG A 695 -11.53 3.66 27.54
N THR A 696 -11.01 3.07 26.47
CA THR A 696 -9.69 2.45 26.45
C THR A 696 -9.00 2.66 25.11
N VAL A 697 -7.70 2.38 25.06
CA VAL A 697 -6.98 2.16 23.82
C VAL A 697 -6.59 0.69 23.74
N TRP A 698 -6.93 0.08 22.61
CA TRP A 698 -6.48 -1.24 22.23
C TRP A 698 -5.16 -1.11 21.48
N LYS A 699 -4.20 -1.98 21.75
CA LYS A 699 -2.94 -2.06 20.99
C LYS A 699 -2.85 -3.42 20.33
N PHE A 700 -2.53 -3.40 19.05
CA PHE A 700 -2.24 -4.58 18.26
C PHE A 700 -0.85 -4.48 17.62
N ALA A 701 -0.23 -5.62 17.36
CA ALA A 701 1.06 -5.71 16.68
C ALA A 701 1.14 -6.99 15.87
N SER A 702 2.03 -7.01 14.87
CA SER A 702 2.33 -8.26 14.16
C SER A 702 2.99 -9.28 15.10
N SER A 703 2.59 -10.55 14.96
CA SER A 703 3.06 -11.70 15.74
C SER A 703 4.60 -11.78 15.82
N GLU A 704 5.31 -11.52 14.71
CA GLU A 704 6.78 -11.48 14.65
C GLU A 704 7.39 -10.53 15.70
N LYS A 705 6.73 -9.39 15.96
CA LYS A 705 7.19 -8.36 16.91
C LYS A 705 6.95 -8.76 18.37
N MET A 706 5.93 -9.59 18.63
CA MET A 706 5.60 -10.08 19.97
C MET A 706 6.51 -11.24 20.40
N GLU A 707 6.93 -12.12 19.48
CA GLU A 707 7.99 -13.11 19.73
C GLU A 707 9.29 -12.41 20.21
N HIS A 708 9.77 -11.39 19.48
CA HIS A 708 10.98 -10.62 19.85
C HIS A 708 10.90 -9.92 21.21
N ARG A 709 9.70 -9.47 21.63
CA ARG A 709 9.52 -8.82 22.94
C ARG A 709 9.50 -9.82 24.10
N SER A 710 8.89 -10.99 23.89
CA SER A 710 8.84 -12.07 24.86
C SER A 710 10.24 -12.62 25.18
N VAL A 711 11.09 -12.78 24.16
CA VAL A 711 12.49 -13.19 24.33
C VAL A 711 13.29 -12.20 25.19
N LYS A 712 13.12 -10.88 24.99
CA LYS A 712 13.78 -9.85 25.83
C LYS A 712 13.27 -9.86 27.29
N LYS A 713 12.03 -10.29 27.54
CA LYS A 713 11.43 -10.35 28.89
C LYS A 713 11.79 -11.64 29.64
N ALA A 714 12.18 -12.70 28.94
CA ALA A 714 12.59 -13.99 29.49
C ALA A 714 14.02 -14.02 30.08
N GLY A 715 14.69 -12.86 30.24
CA GLY A 715 15.97 -12.75 30.94
C GLY A 715 17.21 -13.17 30.14
N ILE A 716 17.09 -13.38 28.83
CA ILE A 716 18.24 -13.62 27.94
C ILE A 716 18.70 -12.30 27.35
N GLU A 717 19.70 -11.67 27.97
CA GLU A 717 20.44 -10.56 27.36
C GLU A 717 21.27 -11.09 26.17
N VAL A 718 20.70 -11.00 24.97
CA VAL A 718 21.50 -11.11 23.74
C VAL A 718 22.33 -9.84 23.63
N GLN A 719 23.65 -9.96 23.77
CA GLN A 719 24.57 -8.85 23.58
C GLN A 719 24.46 -8.33 22.14
N GLU A 720 24.02 -7.08 21.98
CA GLU A 720 24.21 -6.34 20.74
C GLU A 720 25.71 -6.16 20.47
N ILE A 721 26.27 -6.99 19.59
CA ILE A 721 27.63 -6.80 19.10
C ILE A 721 27.64 -5.57 18.20
N LYS A 722 27.88 -4.41 18.81
CA LYS A 722 28.32 -3.21 18.08
C LYS A 722 29.67 -3.52 17.44
N ALA A 723 29.65 -3.91 16.16
CA ALA A 723 30.84 -3.98 15.33
C ALA A 723 31.47 -2.58 15.26
N SER A 724 32.51 -2.38 16.06
CA SER A 724 33.30 -1.15 16.06
C SER A 724 34.44 -1.30 15.08
N GLU A 725 34.61 -0.30 14.21
CA GLU A 725 35.86 -0.06 13.54
C GLU A 725 36.94 0.17 14.60
N THR A 726 38.00 -0.66 14.62
CA THR A 726 39.43 -0.29 14.78
C THR A 726 40.28 -1.46 15.28
N VAL A 727 41.11 -2.04 14.39
CA VAL A 727 42.34 -2.75 14.80
C VAL A 727 43.50 -2.40 13.86
N VAL A 728 44.14 -1.27 14.16
CA VAL A 728 45.59 -1.05 14.15
C VAL A 728 45.78 -0.11 15.34
N GLU A 729 46.40 -0.49 16.47
CA GLU A 729 47.81 -0.85 16.54
C GLU A 729 48.19 -1.61 17.84
N ALA A 730 49.22 -2.45 17.71
CA ALA A 730 50.22 -2.80 18.73
C ALA A 730 49.87 -3.63 20.00
N ARG A 731 50.59 -4.76 20.10
CA ARG A 731 50.82 -5.55 21.31
C ARG A 731 51.67 -4.74 22.32
N LEU A 732 51.39 -4.86 23.64
CA LEU A 732 52.31 -5.45 24.65
C LEU A 732 51.84 -5.30 26.12
N LYS A 733 51.46 -6.44 26.72
CA LYS A 733 51.81 -6.95 28.06
C LYS A 733 51.67 -6.07 29.36
N ASN A 734 50.81 -6.61 30.24
CA ASN A 734 51.04 -6.99 31.65
C ASN A 734 50.64 -6.04 32.83
N ASN A 735 49.72 -6.58 33.65
CA ASN A 735 49.28 -6.28 35.03
C ASN A 735 50.43 -6.27 36.09
N PRO A 736 50.19 -6.06 37.43
CA PRO A 736 48.96 -5.67 38.17
C PRO A 736 49.09 -4.54 39.25
N GLU A 737 47.93 -4.09 39.76
CA GLU A 737 47.47 -3.75 41.16
C GLU A 737 48.40 -3.80 42.41
N PRO A 738 48.01 -3.29 43.63
CA PRO A 738 46.83 -2.46 44.03
C PRO A 738 47.08 -1.36 45.13
N THR A 739 45.97 -0.84 45.70
CA THR A 739 45.73 -0.31 47.09
C THR A 739 45.99 1.16 47.50
N ASP A 740 44.87 1.87 47.71
CA ASP A 740 44.51 2.78 48.82
C ASP A 740 45.53 3.72 49.52
N THR A 741 45.19 5.02 49.58
CA THR A 741 44.65 5.63 50.83
C THR A 741 44.06 7.04 50.64
N LEU A 742 43.35 7.49 51.68
CA LEU A 742 42.40 8.60 51.71
C LEU A 742 42.98 10.04 51.67
N LYS A 743 42.18 10.91 51.05
CA LYS A 743 41.96 12.35 51.34
C LYS A 743 42.96 13.41 50.81
N LYS A 744 42.37 14.23 49.91
CA LYS A 744 42.36 15.71 49.98
C LYS A 744 43.37 16.48 49.12
N GLN A 745 43.31 16.26 47.81
CA GLN A 745 43.39 17.33 46.81
C GLN A 745 42.57 16.94 45.56
N GLU A 746 42.04 17.93 44.86
CA GLU A 746 41.39 17.84 43.53
C GLU A 746 40.21 16.88 43.34
N LYS A 747 39.00 17.38 43.60
CA LYS A 747 37.82 16.97 42.80
C LYS A 747 36.86 18.14 42.55
N GLN A 748 37.33 19.14 41.80
CA GLN A 748 36.48 20.15 41.14
C GLN A 748 37.25 20.98 40.10
N HIS A 749 37.65 20.37 38.98
CA HIS A 749 37.86 21.12 37.72
C HIS A 749 37.81 20.19 36.48
N LEU A 750 36.62 19.61 36.22
CA LEU A 750 36.17 19.38 34.83
C LEU A 750 34.89 20.17 34.54
N VAL A 751 34.88 21.39 35.05
CA VAL A 751 34.09 22.51 34.53
C VAL A 751 35.09 23.61 34.20
N ARG A 752 35.04 24.13 32.96
CA ARG A 752 35.69 25.36 32.47
C ARG A 752 37.24 25.40 32.29
N ARG A 753 37.58 25.61 31.01
CA ARG A 753 38.51 26.65 30.45
C ARG A 753 40.04 26.42 30.57
N ALA A 754 40.88 26.91 29.65
CA ALA A 754 40.62 27.66 28.40
C ALA A 754 41.75 27.55 27.34
N SER A 755 41.34 27.72 26.07
CA SER A 755 41.91 28.63 25.04
C SER A 755 43.40 28.60 24.66
N THR A 756 43.65 28.16 23.42
CA THR A 756 44.20 29.01 22.34
C THR A 756 43.43 28.65 21.04
N GLY A 757 43.26 29.48 20.01
CA GLY A 757 43.67 30.87 19.85
C GLY A 757 43.54 31.36 18.39
N VAL A 758 42.32 31.40 17.82
CA VAL A 758 42.04 32.04 16.51
C VAL A 758 41.06 33.19 16.72
N SER A 759 41.34 34.35 16.12
CA SER A 759 40.83 35.63 16.59
C SER A 759 39.35 35.90 16.26
N PHE A 760 38.57 36.17 17.31
CA PHE A 760 37.15 36.57 17.25
C PHE A 760 36.91 37.86 16.43
N VAL A 761 37.96 38.64 16.17
CA VAL A 761 37.92 39.88 15.37
C VAL A 761 37.65 39.59 13.89
N LEU A 762 38.17 38.49 13.33
CA LEU A 762 38.01 38.20 11.90
C LEU A 762 36.56 37.81 11.55
N ILE A 763 35.93 36.96 12.37
CA ILE A 763 34.56 36.49 12.14
C ILE A 763 33.55 37.63 12.32
N THR A 764 33.76 38.51 13.32
CA THR A 764 32.89 39.67 13.54
C THR A 764 33.02 40.71 12.43
N THR A 765 34.22 41.00 11.93
CA THR A 765 34.38 41.92 10.77
C THR A 765 33.72 41.40 9.49
N LEU A 766 33.81 40.09 9.20
CA LEU A 766 33.21 39.50 7.99
C LEU A 766 31.68 39.52 7.98
N LEU A 767 31.02 39.45 9.14
CA LEU A 767 29.56 39.52 9.25
C LEU A 767 29.02 40.96 9.28
N ILE A 768 29.77 41.92 9.81
CA ILE A 768 29.32 43.32 9.92
C ILE A 768 29.32 44.04 8.56
N ILE A 769 30.32 43.79 7.70
CA ILE A 769 30.44 44.46 6.39
C ILE A 769 29.18 44.31 5.51
N PRO A 770 28.62 43.10 5.24
CA PRO A 770 27.41 42.98 4.43
C PRO A 770 26.19 43.66 5.07
N ILE A 771 26.06 43.65 6.40
CA ILE A 771 24.95 44.30 7.11
C ILE A 771 25.03 45.83 6.95
N VAL A 772 26.23 46.41 7.08
CA VAL A 772 26.45 47.87 6.89
C VAL A 772 26.18 48.29 5.45
N ILE A 773 26.56 47.48 4.45
CA ILE A 773 26.24 47.75 3.04
C ILE A 773 24.72 47.73 2.81
N LEU A 774 24.00 46.76 3.38
CA LEU A 774 22.55 46.63 3.23
C LEU A 774 21.81 47.81 3.89
N LEU A 775 22.27 48.27 5.05
CA LEU A 775 21.78 49.49 5.70
C LEU A 775 22.09 50.75 4.88
N ALA A 776 23.29 50.87 4.30
CA ALA A 776 23.64 52.00 3.43
C ALA A 776 22.74 52.07 2.18
N ILE A 777 22.42 50.93 1.57
CA ILE A 777 21.48 50.84 0.43
C ILE A 777 20.05 51.26 0.87
N LEU A 778 19.58 50.81 2.03
CA LEU A 778 18.28 51.22 2.58
C LEU A 778 18.21 52.72 2.88
N VAL A 779 19.28 53.31 3.44
CA VAL A 779 19.39 54.75 3.67
C VAL A 779 19.44 55.51 2.34
N PHE A 780 20.18 55.03 1.34
CA PHE A 780 20.21 55.64 0.01
C PHE A 780 18.85 55.61 -0.70
N ILE A 781 18.10 54.50 -0.59
CA ILE A 781 16.73 54.39 -1.11
C ILE A 781 15.78 55.34 -0.38
N ARG A 782 15.89 55.47 0.95
CA ARG A 782 15.10 56.44 1.74
C ARG A 782 15.44 57.88 1.36
N TRP A 783 16.72 58.21 1.23
CA TRP A 783 17.19 59.55 0.87
C TRP A 783 16.78 59.94 -0.55
N ARG A 784 16.84 59.00 -1.51
CA ARG A 784 16.35 59.21 -2.88
C ARG A 784 14.84 59.36 -2.95
N LYS A 785 14.07 58.78 -2.01
CA LYS A 785 12.62 59.01 -1.89
C LYS A 785 12.27 60.35 -1.23
N THR A 786 13.06 60.84 -0.27
CA THR A 786 12.81 62.16 0.35
C THR A 786 13.32 63.33 -0.50
N ALA A 787 14.35 63.14 -1.32
CA ALA A 787 14.87 64.17 -2.22
C ALA A 787 13.96 64.51 -3.43
N VAL A 788 12.86 63.78 -3.64
CA VAL A 788 11.93 63.97 -4.78
C VAL A 788 10.64 64.70 -4.37
N TYR A 789 10.42 64.96 -3.08
CA TYR A 789 9.25 65.69 -2.55
C TYR A 789 9.68 66.70 -1.47
N GLY A 790 10.37 67.77 -1.88
CA GLY A 790 11.01 68.72 -0.96
C GLY A 790 11.25 70.14 -1.49
N ALA A 791 10.25 70.72 -2.17
CA ALA A 791 10.10 72.16 -2.45
C ALA A 791 8.60 72.38 -2.80
N ASP A 792 7.84 73.32 -2.25
CA ASP A 792 8.13 74.41 -1.29
C ASP A 792 7.10 74.43 -0.14
N GLY A 793 7.34 75.25 0.89
CA GLY A 793 6.48 75.37 2.07
C GLY A 793 5.54 76.59 2.09
N GLU A 794 4.65 76.57 3.09
CA GLU A 794 3.90 77.72 3.66
C GLU A 794 2.85 78.45 2.78
N HIS A 795 1.55 78.22 3.05
CA HIS A 795 0.75 79.11 3.93
C HIS A 795 -0.73 78.68 4.13
N LYS A 796 -1.23 79.09 5.31
CA LYS A 796 -2.60 79.10 5.90
C LYS A 796 -3.88 79.13 5.02
N LEU A 797 -4.92 78.52 5.64
CA LEU A 797 -6.36 78.89 5.74
C LEU A 797 -7.39 78.47 4.65
N ASP A 798 -8.43 77.81 5.17
CA ASP A 798 -9.87 77.83 4.85
C ASP A 798 -10.47 77.40 3.49
N SER A 799 -11.30 76.36 3.60
CA SER A 799 -12.71 76.27 3.16
C SER A 799 -13.13 76.44 1.68
N ASN A 800 -13.73 75.35 1.20
CA ASN A 800 -14.99 75.28 0.43
C ASN A 800 -15.00 75.33 -1.13
N SER A 801 -15.59 74.27 -1.71
CA SER A 801 -16.38 74.23 -2.95
C SER A 801 -15.70 74.35 -4.34
N GLY A 802 -16.31 73.68 -5.35
CA GLY A 802 -16.49 74.29 -6.68
C GLY A 802 -15.70 73.80 -7.91
N ARG A 803 -16.14 72.68 -8.52
CA ARG A 803 -16.50 72.52 -9.96
C ARG A 803 -15.67 73.18 -11.12
N ILE A 804 -15.51 72.38 -12.21
CA ILE A 804 -15.48 72.74 -13.67
C ILE A 804 -14.12 72.99 -14.40
N LEU A 805 -13.66 71.96 -15.13
CA LEU A 805 -13.59 71.81 -16.61
C LEU A 805 -12.87 72.86 -17.53
N GLY A 806 -11.89 72.40 -18.34
CA GLY A 806 -11.32 73.06 -19.54
C GLY A 806 -9.84 72.67 -19.79
N ARG A 807 -9.38 71.77 -20.69
CA ARG A 807 -9.62 71.34 -22.09
C ARG A 807 -8.70 72.05 -23.13
N LEU A 808 -7.99 71.24 -23.95
CA LEU A 808 -7.23 71.56 -25.21
C LEU A 808 -5.85 72.27 -25.05
N ARG A 809 -4.78 72.06 -25.86
CA ARG A 809 -4.41 71.14 -26.99
C ARG A 809 -2.94 71.43 -27.45
N GLY A 810 -2.06 70.52 -27.91
CA GLY A 810 -2.04 69.04 -27.89
C GLY A 810 -1.57 68.32 -29.19
N LYS A 811 -0.25 68.23 -29.49
CA LYS A 811 0.46 67.45 -30.57
C LYS A 811 2.00 67.48 -30.30
N ALA A 812 2.86 66.51 -30.68
CA ALA A 812 2.73 65.11 -31.15
C ALA A 812 4.13 64.41 -31.10
N GLY A 813 4.21 63.07 -31.01
CA GLY A 813 5.49 62.36 -31.15
C GLY A 813 5.55 60.87 -30.74
N GLY A 814 4.96 59.98 -31.55
CA GLY A 814 5.37 58.57 -31.69
C GLY A 814 5.45 57.64 -30.47
N GLY A 815 4.39 56.84 -30.24
CA GLY A 815 4.44 55.65 -29.38
C GLY A 815 3.38 54.64 -29.82
N LEU A 816 3.81 53.40 -30.13
CA LEU A 816 2.90 52.30 -30.49
C LEU A 816 2.11 51.84 -29.26
N ASN A 817 0.82 51.57 -29.47
CA ASN A 817 -0.17 51.28 -28.43
C ASN A 817 -1.16 50.25 -28.97
N LEU A 818 -1.59 49.31 -28.14
CA LEU A 818 -2.82 48.53 -28.33
C LEU A 818 -3.28 47.98 -26.97
N GLY A 819 -4.01 48.81 -26.23
CA GLY A 819 -4.80 48.37 -25.08
C GLY A 819 -6.17 47.81 -25.48
N ASN A 820 -6.83 47.16 -24.52
CA ASN A 820 -8.22 46.68 -24.54
C ASN A 820 -9.20 47.59 -25.29
N PHE A 821 -10.24 47.01 -25.91
CA PHE A 821 -11.63 47.47 -25.67
C PHE A 821 -12.69 46.47 -26.15
N PHE A 822 -13.72 46.26 -25.31
CA PHE A 822 -15.00 45.66 -25.72
C PHE A 822 -15.85 46.71 -26.46
N ALA A 823 -16.41 46.37 -27.64
CA ALA A 823 -17.68 46.95 -28.11
C ALA A 823 -18.31 46.16 -29.26
N SER A 824 -19.57 45.75 -29.09
CA SER A 824 -20.41 45.08 -30.10
C SER A 824 -20.73 45.94 -31.34
N HIS A 825 -21.02 45.30 -32.49
CA HIS A 825 -22.39 45.34 -33.06
C HIS A 825 -22.64 44.39 -34.27
N LYS A 826 -23.83 43.74 -34.24
CA LYS A 826 -24.85 43.44 -35.29
C LYS A 826 -24.41 43.17 -36.77
N GLY A 827 -25.02 42.23 -37.51
CA GLY A 827 -26.08 41.24 -37.22
C GLY A 827 -27.04 40.96 -38.41
N TYR A 828 -27.85 39.88 -38.36
CA TYR A 828 -29.06 39.60 -39.17
C TYR A 828 -29.81 38.41 -38.49
N SER A 829 -31.03 38.52 -37.91
CA SER A 829 -32.41 38.49 -38.49
C SER A 829 -32.78 37.17 -39.22
N ARG A 830 -33.94 36.50 -39.01
CA ARG A 830 -35.16 36.75 -38.19
C ARG A 830 -36.12 35.51 -38.15
N LYS A 831 -37.11 35.51 -37.21
CA LYS A 831 -38.30 34.61 -37.02
C LYS A 831 -38.05 33.30 -36.21
N GLY A 832 -38.90 32.88 -35.25
CA GLY A 832 -40.06 33.51 -34.59
C GLY A 832 -41.14 32.49 -34.11
N PHE A 833 -41.97 32.87 -33.11
CA PHE A 833 -43.12 32.14 -32.51
C PHE A 833 -42.80 30.91 -31.61
N ASP A 834 -43.53 30.62 -30.51
CA ASP A 834 -44.30 31.49 -29.59
C ASP A 834 -44.56 30.79 -28.22
N ARG A 835 -45.13 31.50 -27.23
CA ARG A 835 -45.66 30.90 -25.97
C ARG A 835 -47.09 30.40 -26.17
N LEU A 836 -47.50 29.36 -25.42
CA LEU A 836 -48.75 29.36 -24.63
C LEU A 836 -48.88 28.12 -23.72
N SER A 837 -49.83 28.20 -22.78
CA SER A 837 -50.19 27.17 -21.79
C SER A 837 -51.53 26.49 -22.16
N THR A 838 -52.12 25.80 -21.18
CA THR A 838 -53.54 25.32 -21.04
C THR A 838 -53.98 24.02 -21.73
N GLU A 839 -54.36 23.07 -20.86
CA GLU A 839 -55.64 22.30 -20.83
C GLU A 839 -56.02 21.29 -21.93
N GLY A 840 -56.48 20.11 -21.48
CA GLY A 840 -57.75 19.54 -21.95
C GLY A 840 -57.73 18.11 -22.52
N SER A 841 -58.81 17.35 -22.23
CA SER A 841 -59.13 15.98 -22.70
C SER A 841 -58.35 14.86 -21.99
N ASP A 842 -58.94 13.94 -21.20
CA ASP A 842 -60.22 13.20 -21.30
C ASP A 842 -60.22 12.23 -22.53
N GLN A 843 -60.70 10.98 -22.49
CA GLN A 843 -61.28 10.16 -21.41
C GLN A 843 -61.33 8.67 -21.82
N GLU A 844 -61.66 7.80 -20.85
CA GLU A 844 -62.51 6.59 -20.97
C GLU A 844 -61.98 5.20 -21.42
N LYS A 845 -62.39 4.21 -20.58
CA LYS A 845 -62.79 2.81 -20.83
C LYS A 845 -61.78 1.66 -20.95
N ASP A 846 -62.06 0.45 -20.42
CA ASP A 846 -62.89 -0.05 -19.28
C ASP A 846 -62.67 -1.58 -19.16
N GLU A 847 -63.05 -2.20 -18.02
CA GLU A 847 -63.37 -3.65 -17.81
C GLU A 847 -62.23 -4.71 -17.92
N ASP A 848 -62.14 -5.79 -17.11
CA ASP A 848 -62.79 -6.13 -15.82
C ASP A 848 -62.05 -7.32 -15.10
N ASP A 849 -62.51 -7.71 -13.91
CA ASP A 849 -62.24 -8.94 -13.10
C ASP A 849 -60.80 -9.19 -12.53
N GLY A 850 -60.58 -9.58 -11.27
CA GLY A 850 -61.48 -9.73 -10.10
C GLY A 850 -61.04 -10.84 -9.11
N SER A 851 -60.89 -10.54 -7.81
CA SER A 851 -61.16 -11.44 -6.65
C SER A 851 -60.69 -10.87 -5.30
N ASP A 852 -61.53 -10.99 -4.26
CA ASP A 852 -61.37 -10.38 -2.93
C ASP A 852 -60.59 -11.22 -1.89
N SER A 853 -60.06 -10.54 -0.85
CA SER A 853 -60.36 -10.90 0.55
C SER A 853 -60.01 -9.75 1.52
N GLU A 854 -60.98 -9.31 2.32
CA GLU A 854 -60.83 -8.31 3.38
C GLU A 854 -60.16 -8.89 4.64
N GLU A 855 -59.54 -8.03 5.47
CA GLU A 855 -60.00 -7.80 6.86
C GLU A 855 -59.21 -6.65 7.53
N GLU A 856 -59.90 -5.89 8.37
CA GLU A 856 -59.46 -4.65 9.03
C GLU A 856 -59.56 -4.85 10.55
N TYR A 857 -58.59 -4.36 11.36
CA TYR A 857 -58.88 -3.61 12.61
C TYR A 857 -57.63 -3.01 13.29
N SER A 858 -57.84 -1.91 14.02
CA SER A 858 -56.80 -1.16 14.76
C SER A 858 -56.82 -1.40 16.28
N ALA A 859 -55.75 -0.95 16.96
CA ALA A 859 -55.38 -1.27 18.35
C ALA A 859 -56.25 -0.65 19.49
N PRO A 860 -56.15 -1.17 20.72
CA PRO A 860 -56.68 -0.55 21.95
C PRO A 860 -55.61 0.17 22.82
N PRO A 861 -56.00 1.14 23.67
CA PRO A 861 -55.12 1.94 24.56
C PRO A 861 -54.96 1.36 26.00
N PRO A 862 -54.07 1.93 26.86
CA PRO A 862 -53.66 1.31 28.13
C PRO A 862 -54.42 1.80 29.39
N PRO A 863 -54.39 1.04 30.51
CA PRO A 863 -54.84 1.49 31.83
C PRO A 863 -53.71 2.05 32.73
N GLN A 864 -54.08 2.90 33.69
CA GLN A 864 -53.17 3.55 34.66
C GLN A 864 -52.90 2.71 35.93
N ALA A 865 -51.88 3.16 36.68
CA ALA A 865 -51.28 2.52 37.84
C ALA A 865 -52.15 2.41 39.11
N LEU A 866 -51.73 1.52 40.04
CA LEU A 866 -51.56 1.85 41.46
C LEU A 866 -50.66 0.83 42.21
N SER A 867 -49.85 1.36 43.14
CA SER A 867 -49.09 0.76 44.26
C SER A 867 -49.31 -0.73 44.61
N SER A 868 -48.29 -1.51 45.01
CA SER A 868 -47.59 -1.35 46.30
C SER A 868 -46.42 -2.36 46.51
N SER A 869 -45.58 -2.08 47.52
CA SER A 869 -44.54 -2.92 48.17
C SER A 869 -43.38 -3.41 47.30
#